data_AF-A0A9W4IHA3-F1
#
_entry.id   AF-A0A9W4IHA3-F1
#
_cell.length_a   1.000
_cell.length_b   1.000
_cell.length_c   1.000
_cell.angle_alpha   90.00
_cell.angle_beta   90.00
_cell.angle_gamma   90.00
#
_symmetry.space_group_name_H-M   'P 1'
#
loop_
_entity.id
_entity.type
_entity.pdbx_description
1 polymer ?
#
loop_
_entity_poly.entity_id
_entity_poly.type
_entity_poly.pdbx_seq_one_letter_code
_entity_poly.pdbx_strand_id
1 'polypeptide(L)'
;MFTFTPLLGAQSSSRASQSILELDGGIKILVDVGWDDTFDTSDLAELEKHIPTLSLILLTHATPAHIGALVHCCRTFPLFTQIPIYATSPVIAFGRTLLQDLYASTPLAATFLPKTSVSEPGAASTASATALDGDAEAAGSASRILLPSPTAEEISRYFSLIQPLKYSQPHQPLPSPFSPPLNGLTLTAYNAGHTVGGTIWHIQHGLESIVYAMDWNQARESVVAGAAWFGGSGASGAEVIEQLRKPTALICSTKGGDKLALSGGRKKRDDLLLDMIRSCIAKGGTVLIPTDTSARVLELAYSLEHSWRDAASGDKEDVLQGAGLYLAGKRVTATIRLARSMLEWMDENIVREFEAAESTDVTNGQRTGGQDKSSSKGAGPFTFKHLKIIERKKRLEKLLSDPGPKVILASDTSMDWGFSKDALRQVAEGPNNLLLLTESFRKDLESQKQERPQAPETIGSMIWQWYEERRDGVALEKGSDGEHIEQVHSNGRELAWKDVQRAQLDAGEQLLYQQYLATKRQLQDTSQTLGQETLDTAADALDDGSSSTSSEDSDPEQQGRALNFSASLAHATRSKLAVSDEDLGINILLRRKNVYDYDVRGKKGRERIFPYVAPRKKGDEYGEFIRPEEYLRAEEREEIDMQQRRTDAETKLGQKRKWDDAAGSHGRKLSGGAAGRKRPQMDGKLQDDDELSLASDGEDADAAVESEDESELQSFEGPAKAIYNSQAITINARIAFIDFMGLHDKRSLEMLIPLIQPQKLILVGGMKEETLALASECQKLLSAKPGTSDSALGTAAMVFTPANGILIDASVDTNAWMVKLSNTLVRRLNWQHVRSLGVVALTAQLRGPEPVTLDLEDAEISGKKMKQLKDEAASSAVAPTFELGDNKASEKPDVYPLLDTLPASMAAGTRSMARPLHVGDLRLADLRKLMQSAGHIAEFRGEGTLLIDKMVAVRKSGTGKIEVEATAQSSMGQSGRGTGSFLAVKRKIYEGLAVVAGN
;
A
#
# COMPACT_ATOMS: atom_id res chain seq x y z
N MET A 1 19.28 12.69 -9.42
CA MET A 1 18.43 12.59 -10.64
C MET A 1 17.19 11.81 -10.24
N PHE A 2 16.01 12.30 -10.62
CA PHE A 2 14.71 11.78 -10.20
C PHE A 2 13.82 11.64 -11.42
N THR A 3 13.39 10.42 -11.71
CA THR A 3 12.43 10.13 -12.78
C THR A 3 11.16 9.49 -12.22
N PHE A 4 10.02 9.84 -12.82
CA PHE A 4 8.71 9.33 -12.44
C PHE A 4 8.03 8.70 -13.66
N THR A 5 7.51 7.49 -13.48
CA THR A 5 6.77 6.76 -14.53
C THR A 5 5.47 6.21 -13.96
N PRO A 6 4.28 6.69 -14.38
CA PRO A 6 3.02 6.04 -14.04
C PRO A 6 2.85 4.80 -14.92
N LEU A 7 2.57 3.65 -14.30
CA LEU A 7 2.29 2.41 -15.02
C LEU A 7 0.79 2.26 -15.29
N LEU A 8 -0.04 2.53 -14.28
CA LEU A 8 -1.50 2.46 -14.37
C LEU A 8 -2.15 3.68 -13.70
N GLY A 9 -3.32 4.06 -14.21
CA GLY A 9 -4.17 5.11 -13.63
C GLY A 9 -3.95 6.53 -14.17
N ALA A 10 -2.92 6.80 -14.96
CA ALA A 10 -2.69 8.15 -15.51
C ALA A 10 -3.46 8.37 -16.82
N GLN A 11 -4.30 9.43 -16.85
CA GLN A 11 -5.13 9.78 -18.00
C GLN A 11 -5.98 8.62 -18.52
N SER A 12 -6.48 7.79 -17.60
CA SER A 12 -7.26 6.59 -17.91
C SER A 12 -8.53 6.53 -17.08
N SER A 13 -9.53 5.80 -17.57
CA SER A 13 -10.74 5.48 -16.78
C SER A 13 -10.49 4.44 -15.68
N SER A 14 -9.35 3.74 -15.72
CA SER A 14 -9.00 2.75 -14.70
C SER A 14 -8.77 3.42 -13.36
N ARG A 15 -9.33 2.84 -12.30
CA ARG A 15 -9.19 3.35 -10.93
C ARG A 15 -7.85 2.97 -10.31
N ALA A 16 -7.18 1.95 -10.87
CA ALA A 16 -5.94 1.39 -10.37
C ALA A 16 -4.80 2.42 -10.38
N SER A 17 -4.01 2.44 -9.30
CA SER A 17 -2.81 3.25 -9.15
C SER A 17 -1.58 2.35 -9.13
N GLN A 18 -0.64 2.60 -10.04
CA GLN A 18 0.69 2.01 -10.01
C GLN A 18 1.69 3.02 -10.57
N SER A 19 2.79 3.26 -9.84
CA SER A 19 3.81 4.20 -10.30
C SER A 19 5.20 3.82 -9.82
N ILE A 20 6.21 4.14 -10.64
CA ILE A 20 7.62 3.92 -10.33
C ILE A 20 8.30 5.27 -10.16
N LEU A 21 9.04 5.39 -9.06
CA LEU A 21 9.98 6.47 -8.78
C LEU A 21 11.39 5.91 -8.91
N GLU A 22 12.20 6.46 -9.79
CA GLU A 22 13.62 6.12 -9.90
C GLU A 22 14.46 7.31 -9.44
N LEU A 23 15.26 7.08 -8.41
CA LEU A 23 16.12 8.06 -7.75
C LEU A 23 17.58 7.84 -8.15
N ASP A 24 18.41 8.81 -7.77
CA ASP A 24 19.85 8.74 -7.99
C ASP A 24 20.47 7.48 -7.37
N GLY A 25 21.51 6.95 -8.00
CA GLY A 25 22.13 5.69 -7.60
C GLY A 25 21.35 4.43 -8.02
N GLY A 26 20.32 4.56 -8.86
CA GLY A 26 19.59 3.42 -9.43
C GLY A 26 18.54 2.81 -8.49
N ILE A 27 18.12 3.57 -7.47
CA ILE A 27 17.09 3.16 -6.52
C ILE A 27 15.72 3.26 -7.20
N LYS A 28 14.96 2.17 -7.25
CA LYS A 28 13.61 2.14 -7.83
C LYS A 28 12.58 1.80 -6.77
N ILE A 29 11.64 2.71 -6.56
CA ILE A 29 10.55 2.58 -5.61
C ILE A 29 9.26 2.37 -6.40
N LEU A 30 8.58 1.26 -6.16
CA LEU A 30 7.21 1.06 -6.63
C LEU A 30 6.25 1.65 -5.60
N VAL A 31 5.38 2.56 -6.02
CA VAL A 31 4.30 3.08 -5.19
C VAL A 31 2.98 2.54 -5.71
N ASP A 32 2.29 1.84 -4.82
CA ASP A 32 1.06 1.09 -5.02
C ASP A 32 1.12 -0.06 -6.02
N VAL A 33 0.29 -1.06 -5.76
CA VAL A 33 0.14 -2.29 -6.55
C VAL A 33 -1.36 -2.49 -6.80
N GLY A 34 -1.98 -1.43 -7.33
CA GLY A 34 -3.39 -1.38 -7.64
C GLY A 34 -3.81 -2.31 -8.75
N TRP A 35 -5.08 -2.70 -8.78
CA TRP A 35 -5.64 -3.47 -9.90
C TRP A 35 -7.04 -2.98 -10.22
N ASP A 36 -7.44 -3.15 -11.47
CA ASP A 36 -8.77 -2.75 -11.92
C ASP A 36 -9.82 -3.81 -11.57
N ASP A 37 -11.09 -3.41 -11.55
CA ASP A 37 -12.22 -4.27 -11.16
C ASP A 37 -12.42 -5.47 -12.11
N THR A 38 -11.81 -5.42 -13.30
CA THR A 38 -11.82 -6.48 -14.32
C THR A 38 -10.80 -7.60 -14.09
N PHE A 39 -9.78 -7.36 -13.26
CA PHE A 39 -8.71 -8.30 -12.96
C PHE A 39 -7.96 -8.84 -14.19
N ASP A 40 -7.69 -8.00 -15.19
CA ASP A 40 -6.89 -8.41 -16.36
C ASP A 40 -5.39 -8.48 -16.00
N THR A 41 -4.73 -9.56 -16.43
CA THR A 41 -3.29 -9.75 -16.21
C THR A 41 -2.43 -8.94 -17.19
N SER A 42 -3.02 -8.49 -18.30
CA SER A 42 -2.32 -7.66 -19.29
C SER A 42 -1.85 -6.33 -18.69
N ASP A 43 -2.61 -5.76 -17.76
CA ASP A 43 -2.28 -4.53 -17.03
C ASP A 43 -1.02 -4.67 -16.15
N LEU A 44 -0.66 -5.90 -15.75
CA LEU A 44 0.51 -6.18 -14.92
C LEU A 44 1.77 -6.50 -15.73
N ALA A 45 1.68 -6.60 -17.05
CA ALA A 45 2.79 -6.98 -17.91
C ALA A 45 3.93 -5.94 -17.93
N GLU A 46 3.62 -4.65 -17.71
CA GLU A 46 4.65 -3.62 -17.56
C GLU A 46 5.35 -3.72 -16.21
N LEU A 47 4.60 -3.96 -15.13
CA LEU A 47 5.14 -4.14 -13.80
C LEU A 47 6.12 -5.31 -13.74
N GLU A 48 5.79 -6.44 -14.37
CA GLU A 48 6.63 -7.65 -14.43
C GLU A 48 8.07 -7.35 -14.89
N LYS A 49 8.23 -6.46 -15.88
CA LYS A 49 9.55 -6.08 -16.43
C LYS A 49 10.43 -5.35 -15.41
N HIS A 50 9.82 -4.66 -14.45
CA HIS A 50 10.52 -3.83 -13.48
C HIS A 50 10.88 -4.57 -12.18
N ILE A 51 10.19 -5.67 -11.85
CA ILE A 51 10.36 -6.42 -10.58
C ILE A 51 11.83 -6.71 -10.23
N PRO A 52 12.70 -7.18 -11.14
CA PRO A 52 14.09 -7.52 -10.79
C PRO A 52 14.95 -6.30 -10.40
N THR A 53 14.47 -5.08 -10.69
CA THR A 53 15.20 -3.83 -10.43
C THR A 53 14.60 -3.02 -9.28
N LEU A 54 13.50 -3.48 -8.68
CA LEU A 54 12.84 -2.77 -7.59
C LEU A 54 13.63 -2.89 -6.28
N SER A 55 13.78 -1.76 -5.61
CA SER A 55 14.45 -1.67 -4.31
C SER A 55 13.47 -1.83 -3.14
N LEU A 56 12.29 -1.22 -3.23
CA LEU A 56 11.25 -1.30 -2.21
C LEU A 56 9.86 -0.96 -2.77
N ILE A 57 8.82 -1.31 -2.03
CA ILE A 57 7.41 -1.04 -2.36
C ILE A 57 6.77 -0.19 -1.26
N LEU A 58 6.03 0.85 -1.62
CA LEU A 58 5.21 1.67 -0.72
C LEU A 58 3.73 1.47 -1.03
N LEU A 59 2.90 1.27 -0.02
CA LEU A 59 1.43 1.18 -0.17
C LEU A 59 0.75 2.38 0.49
N THR A 60 -0.25 2.95 -0.18
CA THR A 60 -0.94 4.16 0.27
C THR A 60 -2.25 3.88 1.01
N HIS A 61 -3.15 3.08 0.40
CA HIS A 61 -4.52 2.86 0.88
C HIS A 61 -4.94 1.38 0.83
N ALA A 62 -5.83 0.98 1.74
CA ALA A 62 -6.44 -0.36 1.74
C ALA A 62 -7.69 -0.42 0.83
N THR A 63 -7.48 -0.24 -0.48
CA THR A 63 -8.54 -0.31 -1.50
C THR A 63 -8.06 -1.15 -2.70
N PRO A 64 -8.96 -1.75 -3.51
CA PRO A 64 -8.56 -2.55 -4.67
C PRO A 64 -7.68 -1.74 -5.64
N ALA A 65 -7.99 -0.46 -5.79
CA ALA A 65 -7.25 0.50 -6.61
C ALA A 65 -5.78 0.70 -6.20
N HIS A 66 -5.36 0.34 -4.99
CA HIS A 66 -3.99 0.58 -4.50
C HIS A 66 -3.24 -0.71 -4.08
N ILE A 67 -3.94 -1.76 -3.66
CA ILE A 67 -3.32 -3.02 -3.20
C ILE A 67 -3.85 -4.28 -3.91
N GLY A 68 -4.78 -4.13 -4.86
CA GLY A 68 -5.52 -5.24 -5.48
C GLY A 68 -4.65 -6.34 -6.08
N ALA A 69 -3.52 -5.99 -6.71
CA ALA A 69 -2.65 -6.94 -7.39
C ALA A 69 -1.55 -7.52 -6.48
N LEU A 70 -1.43 -7.07 -5.23
CA LEU A 70 -0.33 -7.46 -4.34
C LEU A 70 -0.18 -8.97 -4.17
N VAL A 71 -1.28 -9.66 -3.83
CA VAL A 71 -1.27 -11.12 -3.60
C VAL A 71 -1.02 -11.89 -4.88
N HIS A 72 -1.55 -11.41 -6.01
CA HIS A 72 -1.27 -11.98 -7.32
C HIS A 72 0.23 -11.88 -7.65
N CYS A 73 0.84 -10.71 -7.44
CA CYS A 73 2.28 -10.49 -7.65
C CYS A 73 3.13 -11.39 -6.75
N CYS A 74 2.82 -11.52 -5.45
CA CYS A 74 3.55 -12.40 -4.53
C CYS A 74 3.49 -13.89 -4.91
N ARG A 75 2.38 -14.33 -5.51
CA ARG A 75 2.19 -15.74 -5.92
C ARG A 75 2.85 -16.04 -7.28
N THR A 76 2.74 -15.10 -8.21
CA THR A 76 3.17 -15.28 -9.60
C THR A 76 4.66 -15.02 -9.75
N PHE A 77 5.21 -14.04 -9.03
CA PHE A 77 6.61 -13.62 -9.16
C PHE A 77 7.40 -13.92 -7.88
N PRO A 78 8.28 -14.94 -7.87
CA PRO A 78 9.04 -15.30 -6.67
C PRO A 78 9.90 -14.16 -6.11
N LEU A 79 10.55 -13.39 -6.99
CA LEU A 79 11.38 -12.24 -6.61
C LEU A 79 10.59 -11.16 -5.87
N PHE A 80 9.29 -11.04 -6.13
CA PHE A 80 8.46 -10.00 -5.53
C PHE A 80 8.36 -10.15 -4.01
N THR A 81 8.37 -11.39 -3.50
CA THR A 81 8.34 -11.66 -2.05
C THR A 81 9.63 -11.29 -1.32
N GLN A 82 10.74 -11.07 -2.04
CA GLN A 82 12.02 -10.67 -1.47
C GLN A 82 12.17 -9.14 -1.36
N ILE A 83 11.27 -8.38 -1.98
CA ILE A 83 11.30 -6.91 -1.96
C ILE A 83 10.67 -6.42 -0.65
N PRO A 84 11.31 -5.51 0.10
CA PRO A 84 10.72 -4.94 1.31
C PRO A 84 9.52 -4.04 0.97
N ILE A 85 8.41 -4.24 1.69
CA ILE A 85 7.14 -3.53 1.49
C ILE A 85 6.83 -2.72 2.75
N TYR A 86 6.44 -1.46 2.59
CA TYR A 86 6.11 -0.55 3.68
C TYR A 86 4.69 -0.03 3.57
N ALA A 87 3.97 -0.04 4.70
CA ALA A 87 2.61 0.49 4.82
C ALA A 87 2.29 0.82 6.27
N THR A 88 1.23 1.57 6.54
CA THR A 88 0.74 1.77 7.91
C THR A 88 0.01 0.54 8.44
N SER A 89 -0.04 0.40 9.77
CA SER A 89 -0.72 -0.74 10.41
C SER A 89 -2.18 -0.94 9.96
N PRO A 90 -3.02 0.11 9.83
CA PRO A 90 -4.39 -0.10 9.34
C PRO A 90 -4.42 -0.51 7.87
N VAL A 91 -3.55 0.02 7.00
CA VAL A 91 -3.50 -0.38 5.58
C VAL A 91 -3.20 -1.88 5.45
N ILE A 92 -2.30 -2.41 6.27
CA ILE A 92 -1.98 -3.84 6.33
C ILE A 92 -3.20 -4.64 6.81
N ALA A 93 -3.81 -4.24 7.91
CA ALA A 93 -4.90 -5.01 8.53
C ALA A 93 -6.18 -5.01 7.69
N PHE A 94 -6.62 -3.83 7.23
CA PHE A 94 -7.78 -3.66 6.36
C PHE A 94 -7.52 -4.19 4.95
N GLY A 95 -6.30 -4.06 4.45
CA GLY A 95 -5.94 -4.63 3.15
C GLY A 95 -5.99 -6.15 3.14
N ARG A 96 -5.61 -6.79 4.25
CA ARG A 96 -5.73 -8.24 4.41
C ARG A 96 -7.18 -8.70 4.37
N THR A 97 -8.09 -8.03 5.10
CA THR A 97 -9.52 -8.41 5.09
C THR A 97 -10.17 -8.12 3.74
N LEU A 98 -9.81 -7.01 3.09
CA LEU A 98 -10.26 -6.67 1.74
C LEU A 98 -9.90 -7.76 0.74
N LEU A 99 -8.63 -8.17 0.66
CA LEU A 99 -8.21 -9.18 -0.32
C LEU A 99 -8.80 -10.56 0.00
N GLN A 100 -8.96 -10.91 1.29
CA GLN A 100 -9.68 -12.11 1.67
C GLN A 100 -11.15 -12.09 1.20
N ASP A 101 -11.84 -10.96 1.31
CA ASP A 101 -13.22 -10.80 0.82
C ASP A 101 -13.28 -10.84 -0.71
N LEU A 102 -12.34 -10.17 -1.39
CA LEU A 102 -12.24 -10.10 -2.85
C LEU A 102 -12.03 -11.49 -3.47
N TYR A 103 -11.01 -12.24 -3.01
CA TYR A 103 -10.74 -13.60 -3.51
C TYR A 103 -11.82 -14.62 -3.15
N ALA A 104 -12.54 -14.40 -2.05
CA ALA A 104 -13.70 -15.21 -1.69
C ALA A 104 -14.93 -14.87 -2.55
N SER A 105 -15.06 -13.62 -3.01
CA SER A 105 -16.26 -13.11 -3.68
C SER A 105 -16.22 -13.28 -5.20
N THR A 106 -15.06 -13.11 -5.84
CA THR A 106 -14.92 -13.24 -7.29
C THR A 106 -13.95 -14.36 -7.68
N PRO A 107 -14.36 -15.28 -8.57
CA PRO A 107 -13.44 -16.26 -9.15
C PRO A 107 -12.44 -15.62 -10.13
N LEU A 108 -12.76 -14.47 -10.72
CA LEU A 108 -11.91 -13.79 -11.71
C LEU A 108 -10.62 -13.25 -11.10
N ALA A 109 -10.63 -12.87 -9.82
CA ALA A 109 -9.44 -12.41 -9.12
C ALA A 109 -8.33 -13.47 -9.07
N ALA A 110 -8.68 -14.76 -9.19
CA ALA A 110 -7.69 -15.82 -9.27
C ALA A 110 -6.91 -15.81 -10.59
N THR A 111 -7.33 -15.05 -11.60
CA THR A 111 -6.76 -14.95 -12.96
C THR A 111 -6.76 -16.24 -13.77
N PHE A 112 -6.45 -16.12 -15.05
CA PHE A 112 -6.38 -17.21 -16.00
C PHE A 112 -4.96 -17.73 -16.20
N LEU A 113 -4.84 -18.98 -16.64
CA LEU A 113 -3.57 -19.57 -17.05
C LEU A 113 -2.93 -18.73 -18.18
N PRO A 114 -1.63 -18.37 -18.10
CA PRO A 114 -0.97 -17.64 -19.17
C PRO A 114 -1.03 -18.39 -20.50
N LYS A 115 -1.43 -17.70 -21.58
CA LYS A 115 -1.57 -18.27 -22.94
C LYS A 115 -0.25 -18.84 -23.49
N THR A 116 0.88 -18.29 -23.05
CA THR A 116 2.24 -18.74 -23.42
C THR A 116 2.56 -20.13 -22.91
N SER A 117 1.93 -20.59 -21.83
CA SER A 117 2.15 -21.92 -21.24
C SER A 117 1.50 -23.06 -22.04
N VAL A 118 0.62 -22.73 -22.98
CA VAL A 118 -0.20 -23.69 -23.74
C VAL A 118 0.26 -23.81 -25.20
N SER A 119 1.13 -22.90 -25.65
CA SER A 119 1.71 -22.97 -27.00
C SER A 119 2.79 -24.05 -27.03
N GLU A 120 2.61 -25.08 -27.86
CA GLU A 120 3.62 -26.13 -28.06
C GLU A 120 5.00 -25.53 -28.37
N PRO A 121 6.10 -26.03 -27.78
CA PRO A 121 7.44 -25.70 -28.20
C PRO A 121 7.75 -26.42 -29.52
N GLY A 122 7.22 -25.89 -30.62
CA GLY A 122 7.36 -26.46 -31.96
C GLY A 122 6.78 -25.60 -33.10
N ALA A 123 5.86 -24.69 -32.80
CA ALA A 123 5.21 -23.83 -33.81
C ALA A 123 5.81 -22.41 -33.90
N ALA A 124 7.05 -22.20 -33.45
CA ALA A 124 7.75 -20.92 -33.57
C ALA A 124 8.57 -20.83 -34.87
N SER A 125 7.95 -21.11 -36.01
CA SER A 125 8.36 -20.52 -37.29
C SER A 125 7.18 -20.58 -38.26
N THR A 126 6.80 -19.43 -38.81
CA THR A 126 5.73 -19.23 -39.81
C THR A 126 4.27 -19.15 -39.31
N ALA A 127 3.96 -18.14 -38.49
CA ALA A 127 2.58 -17.65 -38.36
C ALA A 127 2.55 -16.12 -38.31
N SER A 128 2.97 -15.50 -39.41
CA SER A 128 2.62 -14.13 -39.75
C SER A 128 1.81 -14.17 -41.05
N ALA A 129 0.62 -13.60 -40.98
CA ALA A 129 -0.38 -13.38 -42.04
C ALA A 129 -1.23 -14.60 -42.48
N THR A 130 -2.55 -14.39 -42.32
CA THR A 130 -3.73 -15.14 -42.85
C THR A 130 -4.34 -16.21 -41.95
N ALA A 131 -5.16 -15.79 -40.98
CA ALA A 131 -6.26 -16.60 -40.46
C ALA A 131 -7.51 -16.28 -41.29
N LEU A 132 -7.88 -17.20 -42.19
CA LEU A 132 -9.23 -17.32 -42.73
C LEU A 132 -10.00 -18.30 -41.83
N ASP A 133 -11.27 -17.97 -41.59
CA ASP A 133 -12.27 -18.73 -40.83
C ASP A 133 -12.09 -20.25 -40.83
N GLY A 134 -12.04 -20.86 -39.65
CA GLY A 134 -11.96 -22.33 -39.55
C GLY A 134 -12.09 -22.91 -38.13
N ASP A 135 -11.15 -22.63 -37.22
CA ASP A 135 -11.03 -23.42 -35.98
C ASP A 135 -10.81 -22.55 -34.72
N ALA A 136 -11.87 -21.88 -34.27
CA ALA A 136 -11.86 -21.01 -33.08
C ALA A 136 -12.20 -21.74 -31.75
N GLU A 137 -12.50 -23.04 -31.76
CA GLU A 137 -12.99 -23.75 -30.56
C GLU A 137 -11.89 -24.27 -29.62
N ALA A 138 -10.71 -24.65 -30.14
CA ALA A 138 -9.64 -25.23 -29.31
C ALA A 138 -8.82 -24.18 -28.52
N ALA A 139 -8.64 -22.97 -29.05
CA ALA A 139 -7.95 -21.87 -28.36
C ALA A 139 -8.80 -21.22 -27.24
N GLY A 140 -10.12 -21.48 -27.23
CA GLY A 140 -11.05 -20.97 -26.23
C GLY A 140 -11.01 -21.71 -24.88
N SER A 141 -10.61 -22.99 -24.84
CA SER A 141 -10.65 -23.82 -23.62
C SER A 141 -9.55 -23.46 -22.61
N ALA A 142 -8.33 -23.26 -23.08
CA ALA A 142 -7.19 -22.86 -22.24
C ALA A 142 -7.38 -21.48 -21.60
N SER A 143 -8.09 -20.57 -22.28
CA SER A 143 -8.37 -19.21 -21.79
C SER A 143 -9.36 -19.16 -20.62
N ARG A 144 -9.99 -20.28 -20.26
CA ARG A 144 -11.00 -20.36 -19.19
C ARG A 144 -10.50 -21.06 -17.93
N ILE A 145 -9.29 -21.63 -17.95
CA ILE A 145 -8.70 -22.30 -16.79
C ILE A 145 -8.23 -21.24 -15.80
N LEU A 146 -8.74 -21.29 -14.58
CA LEU A 146 -8.37 -20.40 -13.48
C LEU A 146 -7.11 -20.91 -12.80
N LEU A 147 -6.25 -19.99 -12.37
CA LEU A 147 -5.22 -20.34 -11.41
C LEU A 147 -5.87 -20.64 -10.04
N PRO A 148 -5.23 -21.48 -9.21
CA PRO A 148 -5.72 -21.75 -7.86
C PRO A 148 -5.78 -20.44 -7.06
N SER A 149 -6.95 -20.13 -6.51
CA SER A 149 -7.14 -18.94 -5.69
C SER A 149 -6.31 -19.03 -4.40
N PRO A 150 -5.69 -17.93 -3.97
CA PRO A 150 -4.89 -17.91 -2.74
C PRO A 150 -5.77 -18.22 -1.52
N THR A 151 -5.21 -19.02 -0.60
CA THR A 151 -5.89 -19.33 0.66
C THR A 151 -5.79 -18.15 1.63
N ALA A 152 -6.69 -18.10 2.62
CA ALA A 152 -6.65 -17.03 3.64
C ALA A 152 -5.33 -17.03 4.45
N GLU A 153 -4.70 -18.20 4.61
CA GLU A 153 -3.38 -18.35 5.23
C GLU A 153 -2.27 -17.79 4.34
N GLU A 154 -2.26 -18.09 3.05
CA GLU A 154 -1.28 -17.55 2.10
C GLU A 154 -1.35 -16.01 2.07
N ILE A 155 -2.56 -15.46 2.00
CA ILE A 155 -2.77 -14.00 2.10
C ILE A 155 -2.18 -13.48 3.41
N SER A 156 -2.46 -14.14 4.54
CA SER A 156 -1.92 -13.71 5.84
C SER A 156 -0.39 -13.77 5.89
N ARG A 157 0.23 -14.78 5.27
CA ARG A 157 1.70 -14.88 5.15
C ARG A 157 2.27 -13.73 4.32
N TYR A 158 1.68 -13.40 3.17
CA TYR A 158 2.15 -12.28 2.36
C TYR A 158 2.03 -10.94 3.09
N PHE A 159 0.94 -10.70 3.82
CA PHE A 159 0.79 -9.48 4.61
C PHE A 159 1.74 -9.41 5.82
N SER A 160 2.24 -10.55 6.32
CA SER A 160 3.26 -10.56 7.38
C SER A 160 4.64 -10.10 6.91
N LEU A 161 4.88 -10.07 5.59
CA LEU A 161 6.12 -9.54 5.00
C LEU A 161 6.14 -8.00 4.98
N ILE A 162 4.98 -7.35 5.13
CA ILE A 162 4.85 -5.90 5.08
C ILE A 162 5.31 -5.30 6.40
N GLN A 163 6.24 -4.34 6.34
CA GLN A 163 6.76 -3.63 7.49
C GLN A 163 5.81 -2.48 7.89
N PRO A 164 5.25 -2.51 9.11
CA PRO A 164 4.33 -1.49 9.57
C PRO A 164 5.06 -0.20 9.96
N LEU A 165 4.58 0.94 9.46
CA LEU A 165 5.04 2.28 9.84
C LEU A 165 3.96 3.07 10.59
N LYS A 166 4.40 4.03 11.41
CA LYS A 166 3.52 5.02 12.06
C LYS A 166 3.58 6.37 11.34
N TYR A 167 2.53 7.18 11.53
CA TYR A 167 2.52 8.53 10.99
C TYR A 167 3.63 9.39 11.59
N SER A 168 4.18 10.28 10.76
CA SER A 168 5.23 11.25 11.09
C SER A 168 6.52 10.62 11.63
N GLN A 169 6.70 9.31 11.46
CA GLN A 169 7.93 8.61 11.84
C GLN A 169 8.89 8.53 10.64
N PRO A 170 10.04 9.21 10.66
CA PRO A 170 11.06 9.03 9.63
C PRO A 170 11.68 7.64 9.76
N HIS A 171 11.70 6.90 8.66
CA HIS A 171 12.20 5.54 8.58
C HIS A 171 13.25 5.41 7.46
N GLN A 172 14.34 4.73 7.74
CA GLN A 172 15.35 4.38 6.75
C GLN A 172 15.06 2.95 6.26
N PRO A 173 14.66 2.76 4.99
CA PRO A 173 14.29 1.46 4.48
C PRO A 173 15.49 0.54 4.29
N LEU A 174 15.21 -0.76 4.24
CA LEU A 174 16.17 -1.80 3.90
C LEU A 174 16.25 -1.97 2.37
N PRO A 175 17.44 -2.23 1.80
CA PRO A 175 17.57 -2.56 0.37
C PRO A 175 17.00 -3.95 0.08
N SER A 176 16.47 -4.16 -1.13
CA SER A 176 16.23 -5.50 -1.66
C SER A 176 17.56 -6.18 -2.01
N PRO A 177 17.63 -7.53 -2.03
CA PRO A 177 18.88 -8.27 -2.27
C PRO A 177 19.58 -7.96 -3.59
N PHE A 178 18.84 -7.45 -4.57
CA PHE A 178 19.30 -7.15 -5.94
C PHE A 178 19.37 -5.64 -6.21
N SER A 179 19.07 -4.80 -5.23
CA SER A 179 19.11 -3.34 -5.36
C SER A 179 20.40 -2.72 -4.82
N PRO A 180 20.79 -1.54 -5.33
CA PRO A 180 21.89 -0.77 -4.78
C PRO A 180 21.60 -0.33 -3.32
N PRO A 181 22.64 0.00 -2.53
CA PRO A 181 22.47 0.46 -1.16
C PRO A 181 21.68 1.78 -1.09
N LEU A 182 20.68 1.85 -0.20
CA LEU A 182 19.73 2.97 -0.06
C LEU A 182 20.29 4.15 0.76
N ASN A 183 21.53 4.56 0.48
CA ASN A 183 22.24 5.54 1.29
C ASN A 183 21.53 6.90 1.31
N GLY A 184 21.04 7.32 2.49
CA GLY A 184 20.42 8.62 2.69
C GLY A 184 18.96 8.72 2.25
N LEU A 185 18.29 7.60 1.96
CA LEU A 185 16.85 7.54 1.72
C LEU A 185 16.09 7.55 3.06
N THR A 186 15.16 8.48 3.23
CA THR A 186 14.26 8.56 4.38
C THR A 186 12.81 8.62 3.90
N LEU A 187 11.99 7.75 4.48
CA LEU A 187 10.55 7.64 4.21
C LEU A 187 9.78 8.13 5.42
N THR A 188 8.82 9.03 5.22
CA THR A 188 7.90 9.47 6.27
C THR A 188 6.47 9.41 5.77
N ALA A 189 5.60 8.73 6.51
CA ALA A 189 4.17 8.63 6.19
C ALA A 189 3.37 9.70 6.92
N TYR A 190 2.51 10.44 6.22
CA TYR A 190 1.57 11.42 6.79
C TYR A 190 0.12 10.98 6.54
N ASN A 191 -0.84 11.44 7.34
CA ASN A 191 -2.24 11.09 7.13
C ASN A 191 -2.79 11.71 5.82
N ALA A 192 -3.39 10.89 4.95
CA ALA A 192 -4.03 11.33 3.72
C ALA A 192 -5.51 11.72 3.88
N GLY A 193 -6.18 11.25 4.94
CA GLY A 193 -7.59 11.56 5.22
C GLY A 193 -8.64 10.97 4.27
N HIS A 194 -8.23 10.12 3.32
CA HIS A 194 -9.14 9.39 2.42
C HIS A 194 -9.57 8.04 2.99
N THR A 195 -8.71 7.31 3.70
CA THR A 195 -9.04 6.02 4.35
C THR A 195 -8.40 5.95 5.72
N VAL A 196 -8.92 5.11 6.62
CA VAL A 196 -8.24 4.85 7.91
C VAL A 196 -6.85 4.27 7.64
N GLY A 197 -5.80 4.93 8.14
CA GLY A 197 -4.41 4.58 7.86
C GLY A 197 -3.88 5.05 6.51
N GLY A 198 -4.68 5.70 5.66
CA GLY A 198 -4.24 6.21 4.36
C GLY A 198 -3.04 7.16 4.47
N THR A 199 -2.11 7.08 3.52
CA THR A 199 -0.82 7.78 3.62
C THR A 199 -0.50 8.72 2.48
N ILE A 200 0.06 9.88 2.82
CA ILE A 200 0.87 10.72 1.96
C ILE A 200 2.33 10.38 2.26
N TRP A 201 3.10 10.00 1.25
CA TRP A 201 4.50 9.65 1.43
C TRP A 201 5.39 10.87 1.19
N HIS A 202 6.23 11.18 2.16
CA HIS A 202 7.35 12.09 2.00
C HIS A 202 8.63 11.26 1.85
N ILE A 203 9.24 11.35 0.67
CA ILE A 203 10.41 10.60 0.28
C ILE A 203 11.55 11.61 0.15
N GLN A 204 12.53 11.50 1.05
CA GLN A 204 13.69 12.36 1.07
C GLN A 204 14.92 11.56 0.68
N HIS A 205 15.64 12.01 -0.35
CA HIS A 205 16.87 11.39 -0.81
C HIS A 205 17.90 12.48 -1.10
N GLY A 206 18.91 12.60 -0.23
CA GLY A 206 19.87 13.70 -0.28
C GLY A 206 19.18 15.07 -0.14
N LEU A 207 19.08 15.79 -1.26
CA LEU A 207 18.45 17.12 -1.34
C LEU A 207 17.11 17.10 -2.08
N GLU A 208 16.76 15.97 -2.68
CA GLU A 208 15.48 15.78 -3.34
C GLU A 208 14.43 15.47 -2.28
N SER A 209 13.37 16.29 -2.24
CA SER A 209 12.22 16.10 -1.36
C SER A 209 10.98 15.88 -2.23
N ILE A 210 10.50 14.64 -2.28
CA ILE A 210 9.38 14.21 -3.09
C ILE A 210 8.18 13.98 -2.16
N VAL A 211 7.04 14.57 -2.50
CA VAL A 211 5.77 14.32 -1.80
C VAL A 211 4.84 13.60 -2.75
N TYR A 212 4.45 12.38 -2.38
CA TYR A 212 3.52 11.54 -3.11
C TYR A 212 2.17 11.52 -2.40
N ALA A 213 1.17 12.18 -2.99
CA ALA A 213 -0.16 12.36 -2.44
C ALA A 213 -1.21 12.03 -3.50
N MET A 214 -1.51 10.75 -3.70
CA MET A 214 -2.54 10.31 -4.64
C MET A 214 -3.93 10.66 -4.12
N ASP A 215 -4.57 9.77 -3.37
CA ASP A 215 -5.94 9.93 -2.95
C ASP A 215 -5.99 10.49 -1.52
N TRP A 216 -6.22 11.79 -1.40
CA TRP A 216 -6.25 12.49 -0.11
C TRP A 216 -7.46 13.42 -0.02
N ASN A 217 -7.86 13.74 1.20
CA ASN A 217 -9.02 14.58 1.50
C ASN A 217 -8.72 15.54 2.63
N GLN A 218 -8.92 16.84 2.39
CA GLN A 218 -8.74 17.87 3.42
C GLN A 218 -9.90 17.94 4.40
N ALA A 219 -11.11 17.60 3.94
CA ALA A 219 -12.30 17.68 4.79
C ALA A 219 -12.23 16.59 5.87
N ARG A 220 -12.55 16.97 7.11
CA ARG A 220 -12.69 16.01 8.20
C ARG A 220 -14.00 15.25 8.04
N GLU A 221 -13.94 13.92 8.06
CA GLU A 221 -15.10 13.05 8.02
C GLU A 221 -15.52 12.63 9.43
N SER A 222 -16.40 11.63 9.57
CA SER A 222 -16.87 11.17 10.88
C SER A 222 -15.81 10.29 11.53
N VAL A 223 -15.28 9.35 10.75
CA VAL A 223 -14.32 8.34 11.18
C VAL A 223 -12.90 8.75 10.84
N VAL A 224 -12.67 9.35 9.68
CA VAL A 224 -11.35 9.67 9.16
C VAL A 224 -11.02 11.15 9.38
N ALA A 225 -9.87 11.40 10.00
CA ALA A 225 -9.33 12.75 10.15
C ALA A 225 -8.86 13.29 8.79
N GLY A 226 -8.97 14.60 8.57
CA GLY A 226 -8.50 15.25 7.34
C GLY A 226 -6.99 15.10 7.11
N ALA A 227 -6.56 15.29 5.87
CA ALA A 227 -5.17 15.20 5.44
C ALA A 227 -4.24 16.10 6.26
N ALA A 228 -3.07 15.58 6.62
CA ALA A 228 -2.08 16.24 7.45
C ALA A 228 -1.21 17.22 6.65
N TRP A 229 -1.82 18.14 5.90
CA TRP A 229 -1.09 19.23 5.24
C TRP A 229 -0.72 20.35 6.21
N PHE A 230 -1.59 20.63 7.19
CA PHE A 230 -1.40 21.67 8.18
C PHE A 230 -0.93 21.08 9.52
N GLY A 231 -0.03 21.78 10.22
CA GLY A 231 0.47 21.34 11.53
C GLY A 231 -0.64 21.26 12.59
N GLY A 232 -0.71 20.13 13.32
CA GLY A 232 -1.68 19.90 14.39
C GLY A 232 -1.28 20.50 15.75
N SER A 233 -2.27 21.06 16.46
CA SER A 233 -2.29 21.49 17.87
C SER A 233 -1.11 22.33 18.38
N GLY A 234 -1.16 23.65 18.14
CA GLY A 234 -0.40 24.61 18.97
C GLY A 234 0.26 25.78 18.24
N ALA A 235 0.45 25.68 16.92
CA ALA A 235 0.90 26.79 16.08
C ALA A 235 -0.23 27.18 15.11
N SER A 236 -0.32 28.46 14.75
CA SER A 236 -1.36 29.02 13.87
C SER A 236 -1.69 28.07 12.69
N GLY A 237 -2.87 27.45 12.73
CA GLY A 237 -3.29 26.34 11.85
C GLY A 237 -3.54 26.71 10.38
N ALA A 238 -2.73 27.60 9.83
CA ALA A 238 -2.76 28.05 8.45
C ALA A 238 -1.46 27.75 7.70
N GLU A 239 -0.42 27.24 8.38
CA GLU A 239 0.86 26.93 7.77
C GLU A 239 0.99 25.43 7.46
N VAL A 240 1.46 25.14 6.24
CA VAL A 240 1.79 23.78 5.80
C VAL A 240 2.96 23.27 6.64
N ILE A 241 2.92 21.98 7.01
CA ILE A 241 3.99 21.30 7.74
C ILE A 241 5.33 21.57 7.06
N GLU A 242 6.36 21.91 7.84
CA GLU A 242 7.66 22.35 7.33
C GLU A 242 8.28 21.32 6.36
N GLN A 243 8.14 20.03 6.68
CA GLN A 243 8.64 18.91 5.87
C GLN A 243 7.93 18.77 4.52
N LEU A 244 6.67 19.20 4.41
CA LEU A 244 5.86 19.12 3.19
C LEU A 244 5.87 20.41 2.38
N ARG A 245 6.55 21.45 2.88
CA ARG A 245 6.61 22.77 2.25
C ARG A 245 7.73 22.81 1.21
N LYS A 246 7.43 23.43 0.05
CA LYS A 246 8.36 23.61 -1.08
C LYS A 246 9.07 22.31 -1.51
N PRO A 247 8.36 21.20 -1.74
CA PRO A 247 8.98 19.99 -2.22
C PRO A 247 9.56 20.19 -3.63
N THR A 248 10.58 19.39 -3.96
CA THR A 248 11.18 19.30 -5.29
C THR A 248 10.12 18.88 -6.31
N ALA A 249 9.35 17.85 -5.97
CA ALA A 249 8.21 17.39 -6.75
C ALA A 249 7.03 17.05 -5.83
N LEU A 250 5.84 17.50 -6.22
CA LEU A 250 4.57 17.05 -5.65
C LEU A 250 3.85 16.21 -6.71
N ILE A 251 3.58 14.94 -6.39
CA ILE A 251 2.76 14.04 -7.20
C ILE A 251 1.36 14.02 -6.59
N CYS A 252 0.36 14.42 -7.35
CA CYS A 252 -1.01 14.56 -6.88
C CYS A 252 -2.01 13.88 -7.82
N SER A 253 -3.04 13.23 -7.26
CA SER A 253 -4.18 12.75 -8.02
C SER A 253 -4.98 13.93 -8.58
N THR A 254 -5.56 13.76 -9.77
CA THR A 254 -6.51 14.71 -10.38
C THR A 254 -7.96 14.28 -10.20
N LYS A 255 -8.20 13.10 -9.61
CA LYS A 255 -9.54 12.58 -9.33
C LYS A 255 -10.30 13.55 -8.44
N GLY A 256 -11.41 14.08 -8.94
CA GLY A 256 -12.22 15.04 -8.19
C GLY A 256 -11.79 16.50 -8.34
N GLY A 257 -10.80 16.80 -9.19
CA GLY A 257 -10.33 18.16 -9.46
C GLY A 257 -11.40 19.11 -10.02
N ASP A 258 -12.42 18.57 -10.68
CA ASP A 258 -13.57 19.35 -11.19
C ASP A 258 -14.75 19.41 -10.22
N LYS A 259 -14.68 18.72 -9.07
CA LYS A 259 -15.79 18.68 -8.11
C LYS A 259 -15.91 19.99 -7.36
N LEU A 260 -17.12 20.54 -7.38
CA LEU A 260 -17.50 21.70 -6.57
C LEU A 260 -17.92 21.24 -5.17
N ALA A 261 -17.38 21.88 -4.14
CA ALA A 261 -17.83 21.63 -2.77
C ALA A 261 -19.33 21.91 -2.63
N LEU A 262 -20.05 20.97 -2.02
CA LEU A 262 -21.46 21.18 -1.65
C LEU A 262 -21.58 22.37 -0.69
N SER A 263 -22.49 23.31 -1.01
CA SER A 263 -22.78 24.47 -0.16
C SER A 263 -23.48 24.00 1.12
N GLY A 264 -22.71 23.82 2.20
CA GLY A 264 -23.16 23.20 3.45
C GLY A 264 -22.23 22.10 3.97
N GLY A 265 -21.21 21.73 3.18
CA GLY A 265 -20.16 20.79 3.56
C GLY A 265 -20.67 19.38 3.85
N ARG A 266 -19.93 18.66 4.69
CA ARG A 266 -20.25 17.29 5.12
C ARG A 266 -21.67 17.14 5.65
N LYS A 267 -22.10 18.04 6.55
CA LYS A 267 -23.41 17.92 7.20
C LYS A 267 -24.55 17.89 6.17
N LYS A 268 -24.50 18.79 5.18
CA LYS A 268 -25.51 18.80 4.11
C LYS A 268 -25.48 17.53 3.26
N ARG A 269 -24.30 16.98 2.97
CA ARG A 269 -24.17 15.71 2.24
C ARG A 269 -24.83 14.57 3.03
N ASP A 270 -24.54 14.49 4.33
CA ASP A 270 -25.06 13.44 5.21
C ASP A 270 -26.59 13.60 5.38
N ASP A 271 -27.10 14.83 5.48
CA ASP A 271 -28.54 15.12 5.53
C ASP A 271 -29.24 14.70 4.22
N LEU A 272 -28.65 15.00 3.05
CA LEU A 272 -29.17 14.57 1.74
C LEU A 272 -29.23 13.04 1.61
N LEU A 273 -28.24 12.34 2.14
CA LEU A 273 -28.22 10.87 2.20
C LEU A 273 -29.40 10.34 2.99
N LEU A 274 -29.61 10.87 4.20
CA LEU A 274 -30.71 10.44 5.05
C LEU A 274 -32.06 10.77 4.44
N ASP A 275 -32.19 11.93 3.81
CA ASP A 275 -33.42 12.36 3.13
C ASP A 275 -33.80 11.44 1.95
N MET A 276 -32.83 11.00 1.14
CA MET A 276 -33.04 10.00 0.09
C MET A 276 -33.53 8.67 0.65
N ILE A 277 -32.90 8.21 1.74
CA ILE A 277 -33.25 6.96 2.41
C ILE A 277 -34.66 7.06 3.00
N ARG A 278 -34.97 8.14 3.72
CA ARG A 278 -36.29 8.42 4.31
C ARG A 278 -37.40 8.40 3.26
N SER A 279 -37.16 9.03 2.10
CA SER A 279 -38.13 9.06 1.01
C SER A 279 -38.38 7.68 0.39
N CYS A 280 -37.36 6.83 0.29
CA CYS A 280 -37.53 5.45 -0.18
C CYS A 280 -38.30 4.59 0.84
N ILE A 281 -37.92 4.68 2.11
CA ILE A 281 -38.57 3.91 3.20
C ILE A 281 -40.03 4.32 3.34
N ALA A 282 -40.37 5.60 3.20
CA ALA A 282 -41.75 6.08 3.26
C ALA A 282 -42.67 5.45 2.20
N LYS A 283 -42.11 4.96 1.08
CA LYS A 283 -42.84 4.23 0.02
C LYS A 283 -42.86 2.71 0.24
N GLY A 284 -42.23 2.23 1.32
CA GLY A 284 -42.02 0.81 1.58
C GLY A 284 -40.99 0.15 0.66
N GLY A 285 -40.10 0.94 0.03
CA GLY A 285 -39.05 0.43 -0.85
C GLY A 285 -37.78 0.01 -0.10
N THR A 286 -36.96 -0.81 -0.76
CA THR A 286 -35.63 -1.22 -0.28
C THR A 286 -34.55 -0.32 -0.90
N VAL A 287 -33.58 0.10 -0.08
CA VAL A 287 -32.41 0.87 -0.52
C VAL A 287 -31.19 -0.05 -0.58
N LEU A 288 -30.50 -0.08 -1.72
CA LEU A 288 -29.21 -0.73 -1.91
C LEU A 288 -28.11 0.33 -2.06
N ILE A 289 -27.08 0.25 -1.24
CA ILE A 289 -25.89 1.09 -1.29
C ILE A 289 -24.67 0.19 -1.56
N PRO A 290 -24.16 0.16 -2.80
CA PRO A 290 -22.87 -0.45 -3.11
C PRO A 290 -21.75 0.30 -2.39
N THR A 291 -20.90 -0.42 -1.67
CA THR A 291 -19.76 0.15 -0.95
C THR A 291 -18.58 -0.81 -1.01
N ASP A 292 -17.41 -0.33 -0.66
CA ASP A 292 -16.22 -1.16 -0.48
C ASP A 292 -16.31 -2.00 0.82
N THR A 293 -15.37 -2.93 1.01
CA THR A 293 -15.39 -3.81 2.20
C THR A 293 -14.60 -3.25 3.38
N SER A 294 -13.64 -2.35 3.16
CA SER A 294 -12.60 -2.04 4.16
C SER A 294 -12.42 -0.56 4.52
N ALA A 295 -12.80 0.39 3.66
CA ALA A 295 -12.51 1.81 3.87
C ALA A 295 -13.77 2.70 4.01
N ARG A 296 -14.51 2.99 2.93
CA ARG A 296 -15.66 3.92 2.93
C ARG A 296 -16.88 3.36 3.66
N VAL A 297 -17.01 2.04 3.72
CA VAL A 297 -18.02 1.36 4.52
C VAL A 297 -17.98 1.72 5.99
N LEU A 298 -16.80 2.05 6.55
CA LEU A 298 -16.68 2.46 7.95
C LEU A 298 -17.39 3.79 8.21
N GLU A 299 -17.26 4.75 7.29
CA GLU A 299 -17.95 6.04 7.36
C GLU A 299 -19.46 5.87 7.23
N LEU A 300 -19.91 5.11 6.23
CA LEU A 300 -21.33 4.87 5.98
C LEU A 300 -21.98 4.10 7.13
N ALA A 301 -21.34 3.03 7.61
CA ALA A 301 -21.85 2.23 8.73
C ALA A 301 -21.93 3.05 10.02
N TYR A 302 -20.91 3.87 10.31
CA TYR A 302 -20.91 4.75 11.48
C TYR A 302 -22.00 5.83 11.37
N SER A 303 -22.08 6.53 10.24
CA SER A 303 -23.06 7.60 10.02
C SER A 303 -24.51 7.09 10.07
N LEU A 304 -24.79 5.96 9.42
CA LEU A 304 -26.14 5.38 9.42
C LEU A 304 -26.53 4.85 10.79
N GLU A 305 -25.64 4.13 11.49
CA GLU A 305 -25.92 3.70 12.86
C GLU A 305 -26.25 4.88 13.78
N HIS A 306 -25.47 5.97 13.72
CA HIS A 306 -25.72 7.15 14.55
C HIS A 306 -27.09 7.78 14.25
N SER A 307 -27.44 7.90 12.96
CA SER A 307 -28.75 8.42 12.56
C SER A 307 -29.92 7.52 13.02
N TRP A 308 -29.74 6.19 13.05
CA TRP A 308 -30.75 5.26 13.58
C TRP A 308 -30.86 5.36 15.10
N ARG A 309 -29.75 5.56 15.82
CA ARG A 309 -29.75 5.79 17.28
C ARG A 309 -30.46 7.09 17.63
N ASP A 310 -30.18 8.16 16.89
CA ASP A 310 -30.83 9.46 17.07
C ASP A 310 -32.33 9.36 16.77
N ALA A 311 -32.69 8.67 15.69
CA ALA A 311 -34.09 8.39 15.35
C ALA A 311 -34.80 7.56 16.42
N ALA A 312 -34.13 6.56 17.03
CA ALA A 312 -34.69 5.72 18.09
C ALA A 312 -34.82 6.44 19.45
N SER A 313 -33.94 7.41 19.73
CA SER A 313 -33.95 8.19 20.97
C SER A 313 -34.85 9.44 20.90
N GLY A 314 -35.24 9.87 19.70
CA GLY A 314 -36.07 11.06 19.51
C GLY A 314 -37.53 10.85 19.91
N ASP A 315 -38.16 11.91 20.44
CA ASP A 315 -39.58 11.91 20.85
C ASP A 315 -40.58 11.82 19.68
N LYS A 316 -40.11 11.88 18.42
CA LYS A 316 -40.96 11.79 17.21
C LYS A 316 -40.81 10.41 16.59
N GLU A 317 -41.93 9.77 16.23
CA GLU A 317 -41.92 8.55 15.39
C GLU A 317 -41.24 8.86 14.06
N ASP A 318 -40.00 8.38 13.94
CA ASP A 318 -39.22 8.51 12.74
C ASP A 318 -39.46 7.28 11.84
N VAL A 319 -39.67 7.51 10.54
CA VAL A 319 -39.83 6.49 9.49
C VAL A 319 -38.67 5.49 9.49
N LEU A 320 -37.48 5.91 9.94
CA LEU A 320 -36.30 5.04 10.07
C LEU A 320 -36.47 3.90 11.08
N GLN A 321 -37.27 4.09 12.14
CA GLN A 321 -37.48 3.05 13.17
C GLN A 321 -38.18 1.80 12.62
N GLY A 322 -39.00 1.96 11.57
CA GLY A 322 -39.70 0.86 10.91
C GLY A 322 -38.86 0.09 9.88
N ALA A 323 -37.63 0.53 9.58
CA ALA A 323 -36.78 -0.06 8.57
C ALA A 323 -35.59 -0.83 9.17
N GLY A 324 -35.30 -2.00 8.61
CA GLY A 324 -34.12 -2.78 8.98
C GLY A 324 -32.85 -2.26 8.30
N LEU A 325 -31.79 -2.01 9.06
CA LEU A 325 -30.48 -1.59 8.58
C LEU A 325 -29.50 -2.77 8.57
N TYR A 326 -28.87 -3.03 7.42
CA TYR A 326 -28.03 -4.21 7.20
C TYR A 326 -26.71 -3.88 6.52
N LEU A 327 -25.65 -4.59 6.89
CA LEU A 327 -24.35 -4.57 6.22
C LEU A 327 -23.97 -5.98 5.78
N ALA A 328 -23.83 -6.16 4.47
CA ALA A 328 -23.55 -7.44 3.82
C ALA A 328 -22.14 -7.48 3.22
N GLY A 329 -21.31 -8.44 3.65
CA GLY A 329 -19.93 -8.65 3.19
C GLY A 329 -19.32 -9.89 3.85
N LYS A 330 -18.49 -10.69 3.17
CA LYS A 330 -18.09 -12.01 3.68
C LYS A 330 -17.13 -11.92 4.86
N ARG A 331 -16.40 -10.80 4.99
CA ARG A 331 -15.43 -10.53 6.06
C ARG A 331 -15.71 -9.23 6.83
N VAL A 332 -16.98 -8.80 6.87
CA VAL A 332 -17.36 -7.55 7.53
C VAL A 332 -17.13 -7.61 9.04
N THR A 333 -17.48 -8.70 9.72
CA THR A 333 -17.32 -8.80 11.17
C THR A 333 -15.86 -8.63 11.58
N ALA A 334 -14.94 -9.23 10.80
CA ALA A 334 -13.51 -9.05 10.98
C ALA A 334 -13.08 -7.59 10.79
N THR A 335 -13.60 -6.91 9.76
CA THR A 335 -13.31 -5.50 9.48
C THR A 335 -13.77 -4.58 10.61
N ILE A 336 -15.00 -4.77 11.11
CA ILE A 336 -15.53 -3.98 12.23
C ILE A 336 -14.75 -4.26 13.53
N ARG A 337 -14.36 -5.52 13.77
CA ARG A 337 -13.50 -5.86 14.91
C ARG A 337 -12.14 -5.17 14.84
N LEU A 338 -11.54 -5.09 13.64
CA LEU A 338 -10.30 -4.35 13.43
C LEU A 338 -10.48 -2.85 13.66
N ALA A 339 -11.55 -2.25 13.14
CA ALA A 339 -11.89 -0.85 13.37
C ALA A 339 -11.98 -0.51 14.87
N ARG A 340 -12.61 -1.37 15.67
CA ARG A 340 -12.67 -1.23 17.14
C ARG A 340 -11.32 -1.28 17.83
N SER A 341 -10.35 -2.01 17.27
CA SER A 341 -9.00 -2.14 17.86
C SER A 341 -8.03 -1.02 17.45
N MET A 342 -8.35 -0.24 16.41
CA MET A 342 -7.45 0.75 15.80
C MET A 342 -8.01 2.17 15.87
N LEU A 343 -8.73 2.51 16.93
CA LEU A 343 -9.35 3.82 17.12
C LEU A 343 -8.33 4.97 17.16
N GLU A 344 -7.08 4.69 17.54
CA GLU A 344 -5.98 5.67 17.55
C GLU A 344 -5.67 6.27 16.17
N TRP A 345 -6.08 5.60 15.09
CA TRP A 345 -5.88 6.03 13.70
C TRP A 345 -7.08 6.82 13.13
N MET A 346 -8.13 6.97 13.93
CA MET A 346 -9.38 7.63 13.53
C MET A 346 -9.41 9.09 13.99
N ASP A 347 -10.47 9.80 13.64
CA ASP A 347 -10.69 11.17 14.07
C ASP A 347 -10.79 11.27 15.60
N GLU A 348 -10.24 12.36 16.16
CA GLU A 348 -10.24 12.62 17.60
C GLU A 348 -11.65 12.56 18.22
N ASN A 349 -12.71 12.85 17.45
CA ASN A 349 -14.07 12.78 17.95
C ASN A 349 -14.48 11.34 18.31
N ILE A 350 -14.05 10.34 17.53
CA ILE A 350 -14.32 8.93 17.82
C ILE A 350 -13.53 8.47 19.04
N VAL A 351 -12.28 8.91 19.15
CA VAL A 351 -11.44 8.62 20.32
C VAL A 351 -12.08 9.18 21.59
N ARG A 352 -12.59 10.43 21.54
CA ARG A 352 -13.31 11.04 22.65
C ARG A 352 -14.63 10.34 22.97
N GLU A 353 -15.37 9.87 21.97
CA GLU A 353 -16.61 9.08 22.18
C GLU A 353 -16.30 7.76 22.89
N PHE A 354 -15.20 7.09 22.51
CA PHE A 354 -14.73 5.88 23.17
C PHE A 354 -14.31 6.12 24.63
N GLU A 355 -13.46 7.13 24.87
CA GLU A 355 -13.04 7.53 26.22
C GLU A 355 -14.25 7.89 27.10
N ALA A 356 -15.25 8.57 26.54
CA ALA A 356 -16.48 8.88 27.24
C ALA A 356 -17.27 7.61 27.59
N ALA A 357 -17.42 6.66 26.66
CA ALA A 357 -18.12 5.41 26.89
C ALA A 357 -17.44 4.53 27.97
N GLU A 358 -16.11 4.43 27.96
CA GLU A 358 -15.36 3.70 28.99
C GLU A 358 -15.48 4.37 30.38
N SER A 359 -15.43 5.70 30.44
CA SER A 359 -15.54 6.43 31.71
C SER A 359 -16.88 6.20 32.43
N THR A 360 -17.96 5.97 31.67
CA THR A 360 -19.28 5.63 32.21
C THR A 360 -19.37 4.21 32.77
N ASP A 361 -18.59 3.25 32.27
CA ASP A 361 -18.60 1.87 32.80
C ASP A 361 -17.77 1.75 34.09
N VAL A 362 -16.67 2.50 34.23
CA VAL A 362 -15.82 2.45 35.44
C VAL A 362 -16.50 3.10 36.67
N THR A 363 -17.27 4.16 36.46
CA THR A 363 -17.95 4.88 37.57
C THR A 363 -19.17 4.16 38.14
N ASN A 364 -19.79 3.24 37.37
CA ASN A 364 -20.91 2.42 37.80
C ASN A 364 -20.49 1.07 38.43
N GLY A 365 -19.21 0.70 38.37
CA GLY A 365 -18.68 -0.54 38.97
C GLY A 365 -18.60 -0.57 40.50
N GLN A 366 -18.94 0.52 41.20
CA GLN A 366 -18.77 0.64 42.65
C GLN A 366 -20.03 1.07 43.43
N ARG A 367 -21.22 1.07 42.82
CA ARG A 367 -22.47 1.31 43.55
C ARG A 367 -23.43 0.12 43.47
N THR A 368 -23.44 -0.60 44.57
CA THR A 368 -24.39 -1.61 44.99
C THR A 368 -25.86 -1.16 44.85
N GLY A 369 -26.68 -2.03 44.26
CA GLY A 369 -28.11 -2.21 44.56
C GLY A 369 -29.05 -1.01 44.37
N GLY A 370 -29.64 -0.89 43.18
CA GLY A 370 -30.82 -0.05 42.95
C GLY A 370 -31.43 -0.30 41.57
N GLN A 371 -32.64 -0.86 41.55
CA GLN A 371 -33.48 -1.03 40.35
C GLN A 371 -33.89 0.33 39.74
N ASP A 372 -34.10 0.31 38.43
CA ASP A 372 -34.82 1.28 37.59
C ASP A 372 -34.16 2.63 37.25
N LYS A 373 -33.38 2.62 36.15
CA LYS A 373 -33.67 3.41 34.92
C LYS A 373 -32.73 3.03 33.77
N SER A 374 -33.28 2.29 32.81
CA SER A 374 -32.70 1.91 31.52
C SER A 374 -32.64 3.09 30.53
N SER A 375 -31.98 4.20 30.88
CA SER A 375 -31.70 5.29 29.94
C SER A 375 -30.21 5.35 29.61
N SER A 376 -29.89 4.82 28.43
CA SER A 376 -28.65 4.92 27.66
C SER A 376 -27.34 4.57 28.38
N LYS A 377 -27.02 3.27 28.45
CA LYS A 377 -25.62 2.84 28.29
C LYS A 377 -25.16 3.32 26.90
N GLY A 378 -24.31 4.35 26.87
CA GLY A 378 -23.70 4.83 25.64
C GLY A 378 -22.91 3.69 25.01
N ALA A 379 -23.31 3.25 23.81
CA ALA A 379 -22.57 2.21 23.11
C ALA A 379 -21.37 2.87 22.44
N GLY A 380 -20.17 2.36 22.74
CA GLY A 380 -18.93 2.84 22.15
C GLY A 380 -18.93 2.78 20.60
N PRO A 381 -17.96 3.45 19.96
CA PRO A 381 -17.88 3.50 18.50
C PRO A 381 -17.78 2.10 17.90
N PHE A 382 -18.37 1.91 16.71
CA PHE A 382 -18.47 0.64 16.00
C PHE A 382 -19.16 -0.51 16.77
N THR A 383 -19.93 -0.19 17.81
CA THR A 383 -20.79 -1.15 18.52
C THR A 383 -22.23 -1.03 18.02
N PHE A 384 -22.57 -1.77 16.98
CA PHE A 384 -23.85 -1.61 16.30
C PHE A 384 -25.03 -2.21 17.07
N LYS A 385 -26.07 -1.41 17.34
CA LYS A 385 -27.35 -1.85 17.90
C LYS A 385 -28.42 -2.03 16.82
N HIS A 386 -28.41 -1.16 15.81
CA HIS A 386 -29.42 -1.15 14.76
C HIS A 386 -28.91 -1.80 13.46
N LEU A 387 -27.64 -1.59 13.13
CA LEU A 387 -26.98 -2.22 11.98
C LEU A 387 -26.73 -3.71 12.21
N LYS A 388 -27.39 -4.58 11.43
CA LYS A 388 -27.23 -6.04 11.46
C LYS A 388 -26.24 -6.51 10.40
N ILE A 389 -25.23 -7.29 10.79
CA ILE A 389 -24.19 -7.79 9.89
C ILE A 389 -24.63 -9.11 9.24
N ILE A 390 -24.34 -9.28 7.94
CA ILE A 390 -24.65 -10.47 7.15
C ILE A 390 -23.38 -10.91 6.39
N GLU A 391 -22.93 -12.14 6.65
CA GLU A 391 -21.74 -12.70 5.97
C GLU A 391 -22.07 -13.85 5.01
N ARG A 392 -23.25 -14.48 5.16
CA ARG A 392 -23.68 -15.64 4.37
C ARG A 392 -24.70 -15.24 3.30
N LYS A 393 -24.53 -15.77 2.09
CA LYS A 393 -25.41 -15.53 0.94
C LYS A 393 -26.86 -15.96 1.19
N LYS A 394 -27.08 -17.16 1.72
CA LYS A 394 -28.43 -17.68 2.03
C LYS A 394 -29.20 -16.77 2.99
N ARG A 395 -28.51 -16.18 3.98
CA ARG A 395 -29.11 -15.24 4.92
C ARG A 395 -29.52 -13.94 4.23
N LEU A 396 -28.72 -13.45 3.28
CA LEU A 396 -29.07 -12.29 2.46
C LEU A 396 -30.30 -12.59 1.59
N GLU A 397 -30.36 -13.75 0.92
CA GLU A 397 -31.50 -14.13 0.09
C GLU A 397 -32.80 -14.25 0.90
N LYS A 398 -32.75 -14.89 2.07
CA LYS A 398 -33.89 -14.95 3.00
C LYS A 398 -34.35 -13.56 3.41
N LEU A 399 -33.41 -12.68 3.74
CA LEU A 399 -33.69 -11.32 4.15
C LEU A 399 -34.31 -10.47 3.04
N LEU A 400 -33.87 -10.64 1.80
CA LEU A 400 -34.45 -9.95 0.65
C LEU A 400 -35.86 -10.47 0.32
N SER A 401 -36.16 -11.74 0.62
CA SER A 401 -37.51 -12.31 0.46
C SER A 401 -38.52 -11.83 1.51
N ASP A 402 -38.05 -11.40 2.68
CA ASP A 402 -38.91 -10.91 3.76
C ASP A 402 -39.52 -9.54 3.39
N PRO A 403 -40.87 -9.39 3.40
CA PRO A 403 -41.50 -8.12 3.05
C PRO A 403 -41.25 -7.04 4.11
N GLY A 404 -40.80 -5.86 3.67
CA GLY A 404 -40.61 -4.69 4.53
C GLY A 404 -39.50 -3.77 4.01
N PRO A 405 -39.47 -2.50 4.43
CA PRO A 405 -38.42 -1.56 4.03
C PRO A 405 -37.08 -1.93 4.68
N LYS A 406 -36.03 -1.96 3.86
CA LYS A 406 -34.68 -2.35 4.28
C LYS A 406 -33.67 -1.40 3.66
N VAL A 407 -32.58 -1.17 4.38
CA VAL A 407 -31.40 -0.46 3.88
C VAL A 407 -30.22 -1.41 3.96
N ILE A 408 -29.61 -1.70 2.81
CA ILE A 408 -28.56 -2.70 2.68
C ILE A 408 -27.30 -2.02 2.14
N LEU A 409 -26.28 -1.94 2.97
CA LEU A 409 -24.91 -1.68 2.56
C LEU A 409 -24.33 -3.01 2.06
N ALA A 410 -23.80 -3.08 0.83
CA ALA A 410 -23.29 -4.33 0.28
C ALA A 410 -21.96 -4.16 -0.46
N SER A 411 -21.02 -5.09 -0.26
CA SER A 411 -19.78 -5.18 -1.04
C SER A 411 -20.04 -5.82 -2.41
N ASP A 412 -19.57 -5.36 -3.55
CA ASP A 412 -18.57 -4.33 -3.88
C ASP A 412 -19.16 -3.07 -4.55
N THR A 413 -18.35 -2.01 -4.67
CA THR A 413 -18.65 -0.75 -5.38
C THR A 413 -18.99 -0.95 -6.86
N SER A 414 -18.27 -1.81 -7.59
CA SER A 414 -18.45 -2.04 -9.02
C SER A 414 -19.79 -2.74 -9.38
N MET A 415 -20.39 -3.42 -8.40
CA MET A 415 -21.54 -4.32 -8.55
C MET A 415 -21.31 -5.52 -9.51
N ASP A 416 -20.08 -5.78 -9.92
CA ASP A 416 -19.75 -6.92 -10.78
C ASP A 416 -19.57 -8.24 -10.01
N TRP A 417 -19.36 -8.14 -8.70
CA TRP A 417 -19.16 -9.25 -7.78
C TRP A 417 -19.60 -8.87 -6.36
N GLY A 418 -19.53 -9.84 -5.44
CA GLY A 418 -19.92 -9.65 -4.04
C GLY A 418 -21.44 -9.68 -3.82
N PHE A 419 -21.85 -9.27 -2.63
CA PHE A 419 -23.26 -9.17 -2.23
C PHE A 419 -24.02 -8.01 -2.87
N SER A 420 -23.34 -6.96 -3.35
CA SER A 420 -24.00 -5.85 -4.06
C SER A 420 -24.61 -6.35 -5.36
N LYS A 421 -23.89 -7.21 -6.09
CA LYS A 421 -24.41 -7.96 -7.23
C LYS A 421 -25.60 -8.83 -6.82
N ASP A 422 -25.44 -9.70 -5.83
CA ASP A 422 -26.51 -10.61 -5.40
C ASP A 422 -27.79 -9.86 -4.98
N ALA A 423 -27.65 -8.74 -4.25
CA ALA A 423 -28.76 -7.90 -3.83
C ALA A 423 -29.38 -7.11 -4.98
N LEU A 424 -28.57 -6.62 -5.93
CA LEU A 424 -29.03 -5.85 -7.08
C LEU A 424 -30.08 -6.62 -7.88
N ARG A 425 -29.96 -7.94 -7.99
CA ARG A 425 -30.93 -8.79 -8.71
C ARG A 425 -32.36 -8.62 -8.21
N GLN A 426 -32.56 -8.67 -6.89
CA GLN A 426 -33.90 -8.56 -6.30
C GLN A 426 -34.34 -7.10 -6.15
N VAL A 427 -33.40 -6.20 -5.85
CA VAL A 427 -33.69 -4.77 -5.68
C VAL A 427 -34.08 -4.13 -7.02
N ALA A 428 -33.48 -4.57 -8.13
CA ALA A 428 -33.73 -4.04 -9.47
C ALA A 428 -35.18 -4.19 -9.94
N GLU A 429 -35.90 -5.23 -9.52
CA GLU A 429 -37.27 -5.51 -10.00
C GLU A 429 -38.30 -4.50 -9.47
N GLY A 430 -38.06 -3.93 -8.28
CA GLY A 430 -39.02 -3.05 -7.59
C GLY A 430 -38.93 -1.58 -8.01
N PRO A 431 -40.02 -0.93 -8.47
CA PRO A 431 -40.01 0.49 -8.87
C PRO A 431 -39.94 1.49 -7.71
N ASN A 432 -40.27 1.04 -6.50
CA ASN A 432 -40.14 1.83 -5.27
C ASN A 432 -38.77 1.70 -4.62
N ASN A 433 -37.93 0.79 -5.12
CA ASN A 433 -36.60 0.58 -4.59
C ASN A 433 -35.64 1.67 -5.10
N LEU A 434 -34.58 1.89 -4.33
CA LEU A 434 -33.57 2.90 -4.61
C LEU A 434 -32.19 2.26 -4.64
N LEU A 435 -31.49 2.42 -5.75
CA LEU A 435 -30.06 2.18 -5.87
C LEU A 435 -29.32 3.50 -5.66
N LEU A 436 -28.53 3.57 -4.60
CA LEU A 436 -27.83 4.78 -4.20
C LEU A 436 -26.32 4.59 -4.36
N LEU A 437 -25.76 5.25 -5.37
CA LEU A 437 -24.34 5.22 -5.69
C LEU A 437 -23.58 6.20 -4.80
N THR A 438 -22.47 5.73 -4.24
CA THR A 438 -21.60 6.50 -3.32
C THR A 438 -20.33 6.99 -4.02
N GLU A 439 -20.03 6.46 -5.19
CA GLU A 439 -18.85 6.77 -5.99
C GLU A 439 -19.23 7.02 -7.46
N SER A 440 -18.34 7.73 -8.16
CA SER A 440 -18.50 8.09 -9.57
C SER A 440 -17.78 7.10 -10.47
N PHE A 441 -18.48 6.56 -11.48
CA PHE A 441 -17.94 5.61 -12.47
C PHE A 441 -17.90 6.22 -13.88
N ARG A 442 -17.46 7.48 -13.98
CA ARG A 442 -17.31 8.17 -15.27
C ARG A 442 -16.40 7.36 -16.21
N LYS A 443 -16.68 7.44 -17.51
CA LYS A 443 -15.79 6.97 -18.58
C LYS A 443 -15.28 8.13 -19.42
N ASP A 444 -14.08 7.97 -19.97
CA ASP A 444 -13.52 8.92 -20.94
C ASP A 444 -14.26 8.78 -22.28
N LEU A 445 -14.87 9.86 -22.74
CA LEU A 445 -15.63 9.95 -23.99
C LEU A 445 -14.75 9.72 -25.23
N GLU A 446 -13.44 9.97 -25.16
CA GLU A 446 -12.52 9.69 -26.27
C GLU A 446 -12.25 8.19 -26.46
N SER A 447 -12.37 7.39 -25.39
CA SER A 447 -12.19 5.94 -25.42
C SER A 447 -13.28 5.22 -26.20
N GLN A 448 -14.43 5.87 -26.44
CA GLN A 448 -15.49 5.32 -27.30
C GLN A 448 -15.13 5.35 -28.80
N LYS A 449 -14.10 6.10 -29.21
CA LYS A 449 -13.73 6.28 -30.63
C LYS A 449 -12.55 5.42 -31.09
N GLN A 450 -11.77 4.82 -30.19
CA GLN A 450 -10.62 4.00 -30.55
C GLN A 450 -10.94 2.50 -30.49
N GLU A 451 -10.79 1.83 -31.63
CA GLU A 451 -10.92 0.38 -31.85
C GLU A 451 -9.84 -0.44 -31.11
N ARG A 452 -9.73 -0.33 -29.78
CA ARG A 452 -9.05 -1.34 -28.96
C ARG A 452 -10.08 -2.41 -28.55
N PRO A 453 -9.67 -3.68 -28.30
CA PRO A 453 -10.58 -4.67 -27.75
C PRO A 453 -11.12 -4.12 -26.44
N GLN A 454 -12.41 -3.77 -26.44
CA GLN A 454 -13.03 -3.05 -25.34
C GLN A 454 -12.89 -3.87 -24.06
N ALA A 455 -12.33 -3.28 -23.00
CA ALA A 455 -12.44 -3.86 -21.67
C ALA A 455 -13.93 -4.09 -21.38
N PRO A 456 -14.32 -5.26 -20.84
CA PRO A 456 -15.72 -5.57 -20.61
C PRO A 456 -16.34 -4.51 -19.69
N GLU A 457 -17.48 -3.95 -20.10
CA GLU A 457 -18.13 -2.91 -19.30
C GLU A 457 -18.59 -3.46 -17.95
N THR A 458 -18.26 -2.74 -16.88
CA THR A 458 -18.73 -3.04 -15.52
C THR A 458 -20.17 -2.61 -15.35
N ILE A 459 -20.93 -3.33 -14.53
CA ILE A 459 -22.34 -3.03 -14.22
C ILE A 459 -22.45 -1.62 -13.61
N GLY A 460 -21.55 -1.26 -12.70
CA GLY A 460 -21.46 0.08 -12.10
C GLY A 460 -21.33 1.19 -13.15
N SER A 461 -20.48 1.00 -14.15
CA SER A 461 -20.30 2.01 -15.21
C SER A 461 -21.55 2.17 -16.08
N MET A 462 -22.26 1.07 -16.39
CA MET A 462 -23.50 1.12 -17.18
C MET A 462 -24.60 1.88 -16.44
N ILE A 463 -24.77 1.59 -15.15
CA ILE A 463 -25.76 2.26 -14.29
C ILE A 463 -25.41 3.75 -14.13
N TRP A 464 -24.12 4.07 -14.00
CA TRP A 464 -23.64 5.45 -13.97
C TRP A 464 -23.98 6.22 -15.25
N GLN A 465 -23.77 5.61 -16.42
CA GLN A 465 -24.14 6.21 -17.69
C GLN A 465 -25.64 6.52 -17.75
N TRP A 466 -26.51 5.65 -17.23
CA TRP A 466 -27.95 5.92 -17.17
C TRP A 466 -28.30 7.07 -16.23
N TYR A 467 -27.57 7.21 -15.12
CA TYR A 467 -27.71 8.33 -14.20
C TYR A 467 -27.30 9.66 -14.87
N GLU A 468 -26.22 9.69 -15.65
CA GLU A 468 -25.78 10.90 -16.38
C GLU A 468 -26.69 11.26 -17.56
N GLU A 469 -27.19 10.26 -18.29
CA GLU A 469 -28.06 10.47 -19.45
C GLU A 469 -29.41 11.10 -19.09
N ARG A 470 -29.94 10.83 -17.88
CA ARG A 470 -31.21 11.37 -17.34
C ARG A 470 -32.42 11.26 -18.29
N ARG A 471 -32.37 10.39 -19.31
CA ARG A 471 -33.34 10.35 -20.42
C ARG A 471 -34.75 9.99 -19.99
N ASP A 472 -34.90 9.17 -18.95
CA ASP A 472 -36.19 8.62 -18.51
C ASP A 472 -36.89 9.45 -17.42
N GLY A 473 -36.38 10.66 -17.15
CA GLY A 473 -36.98 11.64 -16.25
C GLY A 473 -36.47 11.57 -14.81
N VAL A 474 -36.42 12.75 -14.17
CA VAL A 474 -35.95 12.94 -12.79
C VAL A 474 -37.17 13.16 -11.88
N ALA A 475 -37.34 12.30 -10.87
CA ALA A 475 -38.23 12.57 -9.75
C ALA A 475 -37.57 13.63 -8.85
N LEU A 476 -38.25 14.77 -8.70
CA LEU A 476 -37.91 15.80 -7.72
C LEU A 476 -38.77 15.59 -6.48
N GLU A 477 -38.19 15.00 -5.44
CA GLU A 477 -38.89 14.74 -4.18
C GLU A 477 -38.54 15.81 -3.15
N LYS A 478 -39.46 16.17 -2.26
CA LYS A 478 -39.15 17.15 -1.21
C LYS A 478 -38.47 16.46 -0.04
N GLY A 479 -37.26 16.88 0.29
CA GLY A 479 -36.56 16.49 1.50
C GLY A 479 -37.18 17.11 2.76
N SER A 480 -36.63 16.75 3.91
CA SER A 480 -37.12 17.22 5.21
C SER A 480 -36.96 18.75 5.37
N ASP A 481 -35.93 19.31 4.73
CA ASP A 481 -35.65 20.76 4.65
C ASP A 481 -36.41 21.48 3.51
N GLY A 482 -37.24 20.77 2.74
CA GLY A 482 -37.99 21.34 1.61
C GLY A 482 -37.17 21.55 0.33
N GLU A 483 -35.88 21.20 0.32
CA GLU A 483 -35.07 21.10 -0.90
C GLU A 483 -35.52 19.92 -1.78
N HIS A 484 -35.26 20.01 -3.08
CA HIS A 484 -35.60 18.96 -4.03
C HIS A 484 -34.47 17.91 -4.11
N ILE A 485 -34.82 16.66 -3.84
CA ILE A 485 -33.98 15.48 -4.00
C ILE A 485 -34.17 14.95 -5.41
N GLU A 486 -33.08 14.75 -6.16
CA GLU A 486 -33.09 14.18 -7.51
C GLU A 486 -32.96 12.65 -7.45
N GLN A 487 -33.97 11.94 -7.98
CA GLN A 487 -33.92 10.50 -8.21
C GLN A 487 -34.20 10.23 -9.70
N VAL A 488 -33.31 9.52 -10.38
CA VAL A 488 -33.45 9.19 -11.81
C VAL A 488 -34.22 7.88 -11.96
N HIS A 489 -35.21 7.85 -12.84
CA HIS A 489 -35.90 6.60 -13.17
C HIS A 489 -35.07 5.79 -14.18
N SER A 490 -34.99 4.48 -13.97
CA SER A 490 -34.36 3.53 -14.91
C SER A 490 -35.35 2.98 -15.96
N ASN A 491 -36.65 3.13 -15.72
CA ASN A 491 -37.78 2.84 -16.63
C ASN A 491 -37.68 1.51 -17.40
N GLY A 492 -37.20 0.44 -16.74
CA GLY A 492 -37.19 -0.91 -17.27
C GLY A 492 -36.08 -1.21 -18.28
N ARG A 493 -34.99 -0.43 -18.29
CA ARG A 493 -33.82 -0.72 -19.16
C ARG A 493 -33.25 -2.10 -18.88
N GLU A 494 -32.87 -2.78 -19.95
CA GLU A 494 -32.21 -4.09 -19.88
C GLU A 494 -30.71 -3.92 -19.59
N LEU A 495 -30.25 -4.54 -18.51
CA LEU A 495 -28.85 -4.66 -18.15
C LEU A 495 -28.32 -6.04 -18.58
N ALA A 496 -27.18 -6.07 -19.27
CA ALA A 496 -26.47 -7.30 -19.55
C ALA A 496 -25.83 -7.83 -18.26
N TRP A 497 -26.31 -8.98 -17.81
CA TRP A 497 -25.88 -9.64 -16.59
C TRP A 497 -24.93 -10.79 -16.90
N LYS A 498 -23.71 -10.75 -16.39
CA LYS A 498 -22.74 -11.84 -16.53
C LYS A 498 -22.47 -12.45 -15.17
N ASP A 499 -22.93 -13.67 -14.94
CA ASP A 499 -22.58 -14.45 -13.75
C ASP A 499 -21.37 -15.35 -14.04
N VAL A 500 -20.41 -15.38 -13.10
CA VAL A 500 -19.16 -16.13 -13.26
C VAL A 500 -19.10 -17.18 -12.15
N GLN A 501 -19.08 -18.45 -12.55
CA GLN A 501 -19.07 -19.57 -11.62
C GLN A 501 -17.82 -20.44 -11.84
N ARG A 502 -17.32 -21.03 -10.75
CA ARG A 502 -16.23 -22.02 -10.81
C ARG A 502 -16.82 -23.39 -11.12
N ALA A 503 -16.24 -24.08 -12.11
CA ALA A 503 -16.58 -25.46 -12.45
C ALA A 503 -15.33 -26.34 -12.52
N GLN A 504 -15.52 -27.65 -12.41
CA GLN A 504 -14.45 -28.63 -12.56
C GLN A 504 -13.89 -28.64 -13.99
N LEU A 505 -12.60 -28.96 -14.12
CA LEU A 505 -11.93 -29.10 -15.42
C LEU A 505 -12.36 -30.38 -16.13
N ASP A 506 -12.47 -30.31 -17.46
CA ASP A 506 -12.67 -31.50 -18.29
C ASP A 506 -11.36 -32.29 -18.40
N ALA A 507 -11.42 -33.57 -18.79
CA ALA A 507 -10.24 -34.45 -18.85
C ALA A 507 -9.11 -33.90 -19.75
N GLY A 508 -9.44 -33.20 -20.84
CA GLY A 508 -8.45 -32.54 -21.70
C GLY A 508 -7.83 -31.29 -21.06
N GLU A 509 -8.64 -30.48 -20.38
CA GLU A 509 -8.18 -29.28 -19.67
C GLU A 509 -7.33 -29.65 -18.45
N GLN A 510 -7.64 -30.77 -17.79
CA GLN A 510 -6.84 -31.32 -16.70
C GLN A 510 -5.45 -31.77 -17.16
N LEU A 511 -5.31 -32.25 -18.40
CA LEU A 511 -4.01 -32.58 -18.99
C LEU A 511 -3.18 -31.31 -19.23
N LEU A 512 -3.80 -30.25 -19.78
CA LEU A 512 -3.16 -28.94 -19.97
C LEU A 512 -2.68 -28.35 -18.64
N TYR A 513 -3.51 -28.41 -17.60
CA TYR A 513 -3.14 -27.94 -16.27
C TYR A 513 -1.98 -28.74 -15.67
N GLN A 514 -1.95 -30.07 -15.86
CA GLN A 514 -0.83 -30.92 -15.43
C GLN A 514 0.47 -30.58 -16.17
N GLN A 515 0.41 -30.34 -17.48
CA GLN A 515 1.56 -29.90 -18.27
C GLN A 515 2.11 -28.58 -17.75
N TYR A 516 1.24 -27.60 -17.49
CA TYR A 516 1.63 -26.33 -16.90
C TYR A 516 2.33 -26.49 -15.54
N LEU A 517 1.80 -27.31 -14.63
CA LEU A 517 2.44 -27.59 -13.35
C LEU A 517 3.81 -28.25 -13.51
N ALA A 518 3.97 -29.15 -14.48
CA ALA A 518 5.24 -29.79 -14.78
C ALA A 518 6.29 -28.77 -15.26
N THR A 519 5.90 -27.89 -16.19
CA THR A 519 6.75 -26.79 -16.67
C THR A 519 7.11 -25.83 -15.54
N LYS A 520 6.16 -25.47 -14.68
CA LYS A 520 6.41 -24.59 -13.53
C LYS A 520 7.40 -25.20 -12.53
N ARG A 521 7.25 -26.49 -12.20
CA ARG A 521 8.21 -27.20 -11.32
C ARG A 521 9.61 -27.25 -11.93
N GLN A 522 9.71 -27.55 -13.23
CA GLN A 522 10.99 -27.56 -13.93
C GLN A 522 11.70 -26.20 -13.89
N LEU A 523 10.95 -25.11 -14.09
CA LEU A 523 11.49 -23.74 -13.98
C LEU A 523 11.93 -23.41 -12.54
N GLN A 524 11.15 -23.82 -11.54
CA GLN A 524 11.51 -23.64 -10.13
C GLN A 524 12.79 -24.41 -9.76
N ASP A 525 12.88 -25.68 -10.16
CA ASP A 525 14.06 -26.53 -9.91
C ASP A 525 15.32 -25.94 -10.59
N THR A 526 15.17 -25.39 -11.81
CA THR A 526 16.26 -24.71 -12.53
C THR A 526 16.67 -23.40 -11.85
N SER A 527 15.72 -22.63 -11.32
CA SER A 527 16.01 -21.37 -10.62
C SER A 527 16.68 -21.59 -9.25
N GLN A 528 16.30 -22.64 -8.53
CA GLN A 528 16.90 -22.98 -7.24
C GLN A 528 18.33 -23.53 -7.40
N THR A 529 18.58 -24.28 -8.47
CA THR A 529 19.94 -24.80 -8.77
C THR A 529 20.92 -23.68 -9.15
N LEU A 530 20.49 -22.66 -9.89
CA LEU A 530 21.32 -21.47 -10.18
C LEU A 530 21.70 -20.67 -8.93
N GLY A 531 20.80 -20.56 -7.94
CA GLY A 531 21.07 -19.83 -6.70
C GLY A 531 22.03 -20.54 -5.75
N GLN A 532 22.19 -21.86 -5.91
CA GLN A 532 23.03 -22.69 -5.04
C GLN A 532 24.46 -22.79 -5.58
N GLU A 533 24.66 -22.83 -6.91
CA GLU A 533 26.01 -22.85 -7.51
C GLU A 533 26.81 -21.56 -7.27
N THR A 534 26.16 -20.40 -7.13
CA THR A 534 26.83 -19.12 -6.84
C THR A 534 27.39 -18.99 -5.42
N LEU A 535 26.94 -19.84 -4.47
CA LEU A 535 27.45 -19.85 -3.10
C LEU A 535 28.59 -20.85 -2.92
N ASP A 536 28.57 -21.97 -3.65
CA ASP A 536 29.57 -23.04 -3.51
C ASP A 536 30.83 -22.81 -4.35
N THR A 537 30.76 -22.08 -5.48
CA THR A 537 31.95 -21.78 -6.31
C THR A 537 32.91 -20.74 -5.72
N ALA A 538 32.49 -19.99 -4.71
CA ALA A 538 33.36 -19.02 -4.03
C ALA A 538 34.26 -19.65 -2.94
N ALA A 539 33.92 -20.86 -2.48
CA ALA A 539 34.64 -21.53 -1.39
C ALA A 539 35.77 -22.47 -1.87
N ASP A 540 35.77 -22.88 -3.14
CA ASP A 540 36.64 -23.95 -3.65
C ASP A 540 37.77 -23.45 -4.59
N ALA A 541 37.98 -22.13 -4.66
CA ALA A 541 38.98 -21.50 -5.54
C ALA A 541 40.33 -21.20 -4.85
N LEU A 542 40.65 -21.87 -3.74
CA LEU A 542 41.87 -21.63 -2.95
C LEU A 542 42.53 -22.92 -2.43
N ASP A 543 42.63 -23.98 -3.22
CA ASP A 543 43.68 -24.99 -2.98
C ASP A 543 43.89 -25.86 -4.22
N ASP A 544 44.99 -25.63 -4.94
CA ASP A 544 46.01 -26.66 -5.22
C ASP A 544 46.96 -26.15 -6.32
N GLY A 545 48.23 -26.04 -5.96
CA GLY A 545 49.31 -25.64 -6.82
C GLY A 545 50.23 -26.81 -7.13
N SER A 546 50.73 -26.83 -8.37
CA SER A 546 51.80 -27.70 -8.93
C SER A 546 51.26 -28.98 -9.60
N SER A 547 51.55 -29.39 -10.84
CA SER A 547 52.54 -29.00 -11.86
C SER A 547 52.08 -29.46 -13.26
N SER A 548 52.62 -28.79 -14.31
CA SER A 548 52.81 -29.17 -15.74
C SER A 548 52.51 -30.62 -16.18
N THR A 549 52.02 -30.95 -17.39
CA THR A 549 52.58 -30.69 -18.74
C THR A 549 51.60 -31.07 -19.87
N SER A 550 51.50 -30.21 -20.88
CA SER A 550 51.27 -30.40 -22.34
C SER A 550 50.20 -31.32 -22.96
N SER A 551 49.62 -30.77 -24.04
CA SER A 551 48.95 -31.35 -25.22
C SER A 551 47.43 -31.60 -25.19
N GLU A 552 46.77 -30.71 -25.93
CA GLU A 552 45.58 -30.85 -26.78
C GLU A 552 44.82 -32.18 -26.72
N ASP A 553 43.62 -32.17 -26.13
CA ASP A 553 42.44 -32.66 -26.83
C ASP A 553 41.19 -31.97 -26.28
N SER A 554 40.26 -31.66 -27.16
CA SER A 554 39.06 -30.88 -26.86
C SER A 554 37.98 -31.78 -26.29
N ASP A 555 37.45 -31.48 -25.10
CA ASP A 555 36.33 -32.21 -24.51
C ASP A 555 35.03 -32.04 -25.32
N PRO A 556 34.38 -33.12 -25.79
CA PRO A 556 32.99 -33.10 -26.26
C PRO A 556 31.98 -33.38 -25.13
N GLU A 557 32.38 -33.39 -23.85
CA GLU A 557 31.51 -33.83 -22.76
C GLU A 557 30.47 -32.77 -22.32
N GLN A 558 30.68 -31.48 -22.60
CA GLN A 558 29.67 -30.44 -22.31
C GLN A 558 28.52 -30.42 -23.34
N GLN A 559 28.77 -30.79 -24.60
CA GLN A 559 27.69 -30.94 -25.60
C GLN A 559 26.88 -32.23 -25.39
N GLY A 560 27.46 -33.27 -24.78
CA GLY A 560 26.78 -34.52 -24.46
C GLY A 560 25.64 -34.36 -23.42
N ARG A 561 25.73 -33.39 -22.51
CA ARG A 561 24.66 -33.11 -21.52
C ARG A 561 23.47 -32.36 -22.13
N ALA A 562 23.73 -31.43 -23.04
CA ALA A 562 22.66 -30.72 -23.76
C ALA A 562 21.89 -31.64 -24.71
N LEU A 563 22.59 -32.57 -25.39
CA LEU A 563 21.95 -33.53 -26.30
C LEU A 563 21.16 -34.63 -25.55
N ASN A 564 21.61 -35.03 -24.36
CA ASN A 564 20.83 -35.90 -23.47
C ASN A 564 19.54 -35.21 -22.95
N PHE A 565 19.52 -33.88 -22.89
CA PHE A 565 18.34 -33.11 -22.48
C PHE A 565 17.23 -33.17 -23.54
N SER A 566 17.57 -33.02 -24.83
CA SER A 566 16.61 -33.19 -25.93
C SER A 566 16.12 -34.62 -26.10
N ALA A 567 16.98 -35.63 -25.88
CA ALA A 567 16.59 -37.02 -25.99
C ALA A 567 15.71 -37.49 -24.81
N SER A 568 15.97 -37.02 -23.58
CA SER A 568 15.13 -37.34 -22.41
C SER A 568 13.77 -36.61 -22.45
N LEU A 569 13.70 -35.41 -23.07
CA LEU A 569 12.46 -34.68 -23.32
C LEU A 569 11.48 -35.45 -24.23
N ALA A 570 11.99 -36.18 -25.24
CA ALA A 570 11.19 -37.00 -26.13
C ALA A 570 10.73 -38.34 -25.52
N HIS A 571 11.42 -38.83 -24.48
CA HIS A 571 11.13 -40.13 -23.87
C HIS A 571 10.32 -40.06 -22.56
N ALA A 572 10.27 -38.91 -21.89
CA ALA A 572 9.41 -38.72 -20.71
C ALA A 572 7.90 -38.62 -21.06
N THR A 573 7.57 -38.19 -22.28
CA THR A 573 6.18 -38.02 -22.76
C THR A 573 5.49 -39.33 -23.19
N ARG A 574 6.18 -40.48 -23.15
CA ARG A 574 5.60 -41.80 -23.42
C ARG A 574 5.40 -42.70 -22.18
N SER A 575 5.61 -42.19 -20.96
CA SER A 575 5.51 -43.04 -19.77
C SER A 575 4.06 -43.26 -19.28
N LYS A 576 3.29 -44.09 -20.00
CA LYS A 576 2.32 -45.07 -19.44
C LYS A 576 1.57 -45.92 -20.48
N LEU A 577 2.17 -46.21 -21.64
CA LEU A 577 1.65 -47.25 -22.51
C LEU A 577 2.81 -48.06 -23.14
N ALA A 578 3.02 -49.27 -22.62
CA ALA A 578 3.82 -50.37 -23.18
C ALA A 578 5.18 -50.01 -23.79
N VAL A 579 6.23 -49.95 -22.95
CA VAL A 579 7.61 -50.05 -23.43
C VAL A 579 7.86 -51.49 -23.89
N SER A 580 8.36 -51.68 -25.11
CA SER A 580 8.58 -53.00 -25.71
C SER A 580 9.81 -53.70 -25.09
N ASP A 581 9.86 -55.03 -25.16
CA ASP A 581 10.95 -55.84 -24.56
C ASP A 581 12.31 -55.56 -25.24
N GLU A 582 12.29 -55.06 -26.48
CA GLU A 582 13.48 -54.66 -27.23
C GLU A 582 14.07 -53.34 -26.71
N ASP A 583 13.23 -52.40 -26.27
CA ASP A 583 13.65 -51.09 -25.76
C ASP A 583 14.28 -51.14 -24.35
N LEU A 584 13.96 -52.18 -23.55
CA LEU A 584 14.56 -52.34 -22.21
C LEU A 584 16.02 -52.80 -22.26
N GLY A 585 16.46 -53.35 -23.39
CA GLY A 585 17.80 -53.93 -23.53
C GLY A 585 18.11 -54.94 -22.42
N ILE A 586 19.37 -54.97 -21.97
CA ILE A 586 19.81 -55.86 -20.89
C ILE A 586 19.16 -55.54 -19.51
N ASN A 587 18.55 -54.36 -19.34
CA ASN A 587 17.87 -53.99 -18.08
C ASN A 587 16.52 -54.71 -17.88
N ILE A 588 16.07 -55.49 -18.86
CA ILE A 588 14.90 -56.37 -18.71
C ILE A 588 15.10 -57.37 -17.56
N LEU A 589 16.34 -57.82 -17.34
CA LEU A 589 16.74 -58.73 -16.25
C LEU A 589 16.55 -58.12 -14.86
N LEU A 590 16.57 -56.78 -14.73
CA LEU A 590 16.36 -56.09 -13.45
C LEU A 590 14.90 -55.64 -13.26
N ARG A 591 14.23 -55.24 -14.34
CA ARG A 591 12.92 -54.56 -14.25
C ARG A 591 11.73 -55.49 -14.37
N ARG A 592 11.84 -56.65 -15.03
CA ARG A 592 10.74 -57.63 -15.11
C ARG A 592 11.00 -58.84 -14.24
N LYS A 593 9.96 -59.25 -13.50
CA LYS A 593 9.96 -60.50 -12.74
C LYS A 593 9.83 -61.69 -13.71
N ASN A 594 10.56 -62.78 -13.47
CA ASN A 594 10.58 -64.03 -14.25
C ASN A 594 11.29 -64.00 -15.63
N VAL A 595 12.16 -63.02 -15.89
CA VAL A 595 13.06 -63.05 -17.06
C VAL A 595 14.50 -63.20 -16.55
N TYR A 596 15.11 -64.37 -16.81
CA TYR A 596 16.41 -64.75 -16.25
C TYR A 596 17.53 -64.82 -17.29
N ASP A 597 17.19 -64.73 -18.59
CA ASP A 597 18.15 -64.85 -19.69
C ASP A 597 17.90 -63.78 -20.75
N TYR A 598 18.97 -63.21 -21.30
CA TYR A 598 18.94 -62.16 -22.32
C TYR A 598 20.01 -62.47 -23.38
N ASP A 599 19.62 -62.60 -24.66
CA ASP A 599 20.58 -62.99 -25.70
C ASP A 599 21.56 -61.86 -25.99
N VAL A 600 22.83 -62.13 -25.67
CA VAL A 600 23.98 -61.24 -25.83
C VAL A 600 24.78 -61.50 -27.11
N ARG A 601 24.39 -62.49 -27.94
CA ARG A 601 25.09 -62.81 -29.20
C ARG A 601 24.94 -61.67 -30.20
N GLY A 602 26.06 -61.13 -30.68
CA GLY A 602 26.11 -60.03 -31.66
C GLY A 602 26.08 -58.61 -31.08
N LYS A 603 25.85 -58.45 -29.77
CA LYS A 603 25.82 -57.14 -29.08
C LYS A 603 27.20 -56.76 -28.55
N LYS A 604 27.52 -55.46 -28.43
CA LYS A 604 28.82 -54.94 -27.94
C LYS A 604 28.62 -53.99 -26.76
N GLY A 605 29.62 -53.85 -25.89
CA GLY A 605 29.61 -52.90 -24.78
C GLY A 605 28.75 -53.34 -23.59
N ARG A 606 28.00 -52.40 -22.99
CA ARG A 606 27.20 -52.56 -21.76
C ARG A 606 26.21 -53.74 -21.82
N GLU A 607 25.79 -54.15 -23.01
CA GLU A 607 24.85 -55.26 -23.22
C GLU A 607 25.49 -56.65 -23.17
N ARG A 608 26.81 -56.78 -23.03
CA ARG A 608 27.50 -58.07 -22.81
C ARG A 608 27.83 -58.36 -21.34
N ILE A 609 27.61 -57.39 -20.46
CA ILE A 609 27.96 -57.47 -19.04
C ILE A 609 26.66 -57.44 -18.25
N PHE A 610 26.55 -58.29 -17.22
CA PHE A 610 25.36 -58.33 -16.38
C PHE A 610 25.10 -56.93 -15.77
N PRO A 611 23.86 -56.40 -15.78
CA PRO A 611 23.56 -55.08 -15.25
C PRO A 611 23.81 -55.04 -13.75
N TYR A 612 24.87 -54.36 -13.34
CA TYR A 612 25.17 -54.11 -11.94
C TYR A 612 24.79 -52.68 -11.59
N VAL A 613 23.85 -52.51 -10.64
CA VAL A 613 23.51 -51.19 -10.09
C VAL A 613 24.26 -51.04 -8.77
N ALA A 614 25.35 -50.27 -8.78
CA ALA A 614 26.06 -49.93 -7.57
C ALA A 614 25.17 -49.05 -6.67
N PRO A 615 24.89 -49.42 -5.42
CA PRO A 615 24.15 -48.56 -4.51
C PRO A 615 25.00 -47.31 -4.21
N ARG A 616 24.48 -46.11 -4.52
CA ARG A 616 25.13 -44.85 -4.16
C ARG A 616 24.91 -44.61 -2.67
N LYS A 617 25.98 -44.70 -1.89
CA LYS A 617 25.96 -44.39 -0.45
C LYS A 617 25.88 -42.88 -0.27
N LYS A 618 25.02 -42.41 0.64
CA LYS A 618 24.94 -41.00 1.08
C LYS A 618 25.52 -40.90 2.50
N GLY A 619 26.53 -40.06 2.68
CA GLY A 619 27.15 -39.74 3.98
C GLY A 619 27.82 -38.37 3.93
N ASP A 620 28.04 -37.77 5.09
CA ASP A 620 28.83 -36.54 5.28
C ASP A 620 30.23 -36.88 5.83
N GLU A 621 31.08 -35.88 6.11
CA GLU A 621 32.46 -36.06 6.58
C GLU A 621 32.60 -36.82 7.92
N TYR A 622 31.49 -37.06 8.64
CA TYR A 622 31.49 -37.81 9.91
C TYR A 622 30.86 -39.20 9.83
N GLY A 623 30.40 -39.65 8.66
CA GLY A 623 30.04 -41.06 8.41
C GLY A 623 28.76 -41.29 7.61
N GLU A 624 28.45 -42.58 7.37
CA GLU A 624 27.29 -43.01 6.58
C GLU A 624 25.98 -42.89 7.41
N PHE A 625 24.93 -42.31 6.83
CA PHE A 625 23.59 -42.30 7.47
C PHE A 625 22.99 -43.72 7.44
N ILE A 626 22.99 -44.40 8.59
CA ILE A 626 22.38 -45.72 8.76
C ILE A 626 20.86 -45.56 8.82
N ARG A 627 20.13 -46.16 7.86
CA ARG A 627 18.66 -46.27 7.91
C ARG A 627 18.29 -47.51 8.75
N PRO A 628 17.61 -47.36 9.91
CA PRO A 628 17.25 -48.50 10.76
C PRO A 628 16.40 -49.56 10.04
N GLU A 629 15.66 -49.15 9.02
CA GLU A 629 14.77 -50.00 8.23
C GLU A 629 15.53 -51.03 7.35
N GLU A 630 16.79 -50.76 6.97
CA GLU A 630 17.62 -51.70 6.21
C GLU A 630 18.19 -52.83 7.08
N TYR A 631 18.08 -52.71 8.41
CA TYR A 631 18.61 -53.66 9.39
C TYR A 631 17.50 -54.41 10.17
N LEU A 632 16.25 -54.32 9.71
CA LEU A 632 15.14 -55.14 10.24
C LEU A 632 15.39 -56.63 9.93
N ARG A 633 15.05 -57.51 10.89
CA ARG A 633 15.17 -58.96 10.68
C ARG A 633 14.21 -59.38 9.56
N ALA A 634 14.61 -60.36 8.76
CA ALA A 634 13.85 -60.81 7.59
C ALA A 634 12.37 -61.17 7.91
N GLU A 635 12.11 -61.70 9.11
CA GLU A 635 10.76 -62.04 9.58
C GLU A 635 9.88 -60.79 9.78
N GLU A 636 10.41 -59.70 10.33
CA GLU A 636 9.67 -58.45 10.55
C GLU A 636 9.38 -57.72 9.22
N ARG A 637 10.27 -57.84 8.24
CA ARG A 637 10.08 -57.27 6.90
C ARG A 637 8.96 -57.98 6.14
N GLU A 638 8.83 -59.30 6.31
CA GLU A 638 7.77 -60.09 5.69
C GLU A 638 6.39 -59.80 6.30
N GLU A 639 6.29 -59.50 7.61
CA GLU A 639 5.03 -59.13 8.26
C GLU A 639 4.46 -57.81 7.75
N ILE A 640 5.30 -56.79 7.55
CA ILE A 640 4.90 -55.47 7.04
C ILE A 640 4.40 -55.58 5.59
N ASP A 641 5.10 -56.36 4.76
CA ASP A 641 4.72 -56.61 3.36
C ASP A 641 3.39 -57.38 3.28
N MET A 642 3.12 -58.26 4.24
CA MET A 642 1.87 -59.03 4.33
C MET A 642 0.69 -58.15 4.81
N GLN A 643 0.93 -57.17 5.68
CA GLN A 643 -0.08 -56.19 6.10
C GLN A 643 -0.47 -55.23 4.97
N GLN A 644 0.50 -54.73 4.20
CA GLN A 644 0.22 -53.88 3.03
C GLN A 644 -0.59 -54.60 1.94
N ARG A 645 -0.34 -55.89 1.72
CA ARG A 645 -1.12 -56.68 0.75
C ARG A 645 -2.57 -56.92 1.19
N ARG A 646 -2.86 -56.90 2.49
CA ARG A 646 -4.24 -57.00 3.01
C ARG A 646 -5.02 -55.71 2.80
N THR A 647 -4.41 -54.55 2.98
CA THR A 647 -5.07 -53.24 2.80
C THR A 647 -5.38 -52.94 1.33
N ASP A 648 -4.55 -53.41 0.40
CA ASP A 648 -4.78 -53.23 -1.04
C ASP A 648 -5.89 -54.13 -1.63
N ALA A 649 -6.26 -55.20 -0.94
CA ALA A 649 -7.30 -56.13 -1.37
C ALA A 649 -8.73 -55.65 -1.01
N GLU A 650 -8.88 -54.83 0.05
CA GLU A 650 -10.19 -54.31 0.48
C GLU A 650 -10.63 -53.05 -0.30
N THR A 651 -9.72 -52.35 -0.97
CA THR A 651 -10.03 -51.08 -1.66
C THR A 651 -10.44 -51.23 -3.14
N LYS A 652 -10.57 -52.45 -3.66
CA LYS A 652 -10.98 -52.71 -5.05
C LYS A 652 -12.03 -53.81 -5.16
N LEU A 653 -13.30 -53.49 -4.90
CA LEU A 653 -14.45 -54.23 -5.48
C LEU A 653 -15.76 -53.44 -5.32
N GLY A 654 -16.36 -53.05 -6.44
CA GLY A 654 -17.71 -52.52 -6.50
C GLY A 654 -18.41 -52.90 -7.81
N GLN A 655 -19.58 -53.56 -7.73
CA GLN A 655 -20.88 -53.15 -8.32
C GLN A 655 -21.93 -54.28 -8.43
N LYS A 656 -23.11 -54.02 -7.83
CA LYS A 656 -24.53 -54.21 -8.25
C LYS A 656 -25.04 -55.55 -8.87
N ARG A 657 -26.11 -56.14 -8.29
CA ARG A 657 -27.55 -56.07 -8.76
C ARG A 657 -28.53 -57.03 -8.01
N LYS A 658 -29.74 -56.50 -7.72
CA LYS A 658 -31.14 -57.06 -7.67
C LYS A 658 -31.41 -58.48 -7.12
N TRP A 659 -32.37 -58.65 -6.21
CA TRP A 659 -33.82 -58.90 -6.45
C TRP A 659 -34.61 -58.99 -5.11
N ASP A 660 -35.93 -58.74 -5.15
CA ASP A 660 -36.95 -59.00 -4.10
C ASP A 660 -36.81 -60.36 -3.40
N ASP A 661 -37.20 -60.50 -2.13
CA ASP A 661 -38.54 -61.01 -1.74
C ASP A 661 -38.71 -61.12 -0.21
N ALA A 662 -39.97 -61.21 0.17
CA ALA A 662 -40.56 -61.13 1.50
C ALA A 662 -40.06 -62.11 2.59
N ALA A 663 -40.31 -61.71 3.85
CA ALA A 663 -41.12 -62.45 4.84
C ALA A 663 -40.53 -62.53 6.26
N GLY A 664 -41.30 -62.00 7.22
CA GLY A 664 -41.35 -62.42 8.63
C GLY A 664 -40.15 -61.99 9.50
N SER A 665 -40.25 -61.86 10.81
CA SER A 665 -41.33 -61.98 11.76
C SER A 665 -40.72 -61.57 13.10
N HIS A 666 -41.45 -60.74 13.86
CA HIS A 666 -41.48 -60.64 15.33
C HIS A 666 -40.22 -60.70 16.22
N GLY A 667 -40.17 -59.71 17.12
CA GLY A 667 -39.65 -59.85 18.50
C GLY A 667 -38.88 -58.60 18.95
N ARG A 668 -39.49 -57.51 19.41
CA ARG A 668 -40.16 -57.24 20.71
C ARG A 668 -39.23 -57.38 21.94
N LYS A 669 -39.15 -56.25 22.68
CA LYS A 669 -38.82 -56.02 24.12
C LYS A 669 -37.35 -55.66 24.44
N LEU A 670 -37.09 -54.43 24.91
CA LEU A 670 -37.12 -53.93 26.32
C LEU A 670 -36.04 -54.63 27.16
N SER A 671 -35.22 -54.01 28.02
CA SER A 671 -35.28 -52.77 28.81
C SER A 671 -33.87 -52.56 29.45
N GLY A 672 -33.63 -51.39 30.06
CA GLY A 672 -32.37 -50.99 30.73
C GLY A 672 -31.94 -51.85 31.92
N GLY A 673 -30.92 -51.50 32.71
CA GLY A 673 -30.07 -50.32 32.83
C GLY A 673 -29.16 -50.50 34.06
N ALA A 674 -28.25 -49.54 34.28
CA ALA A 674 -27.41 -49.36 35.49
C ALA A 674 -26.36 -50.46 35.78
N ALA A 675 -25.17 -50.23 36.34
CA ALA A 675 -24.49 -49.14 37.05
C ALA A 675 -22.98 -49.34 36.79
N GLY A 676 -22.10 -48.35 36.67
CA GLY A 676 -21.75 -47.34 37.66
C GLY A 676 -20.51 -47.79 38.47
N ARG A 677 -19.36 -47.12 38.28
CA ARG A 677 -18.51 -46.49 39.34
C ARG A 677 -17.02 -46.33 38.97
N LYS A 678 -16.55 -45.10 39.25
CA LYS A 678 -15.29 -44.70 39.92
C LYS A 678 -14.00 -44.50 39.10
N ARG A 679 -13.75 -43.22 38.83
CA ARG A 679 -12.52 -42.41 39.04
C ARG A 679 -11.78 -42.70 40.37
N PRO A 680 -10.59 -42.10 40.71
CA PRO A 680 -9.72 -41.11 39.99
C PRO A 680 -8.18 -41.35 40.12
N GLN A 681 -7.32 -40.54 39.48
CA GLN A 681 -6.16 -39.87 40.14
C GLN A 681 -5.55 -38.71 39.30
N MET A 682 -5.21 -37.63 40.02
CA MET A 682 -4.49 -36.35 39.74
C MET A 682 -3.09 -36.52 39.09
N ASP A 683 -2.37 -35.53 38.54
CA ASP A 683 -2.29 -34.06 38.73
C ASP A 683 -1.44 -33.41 37.61
N GLY A 684 -1.56 -32.08 37.41
CA GLY A 684 -0.54 -31.28 36.69
C GLY A 684 -1.04 -30.04 35.93
N LYS A 685 -1.31 -28.94 36.65
CA LYS A 685 -1.63 -27.59 36.13
C LYS A 685 -0.45 -26.93 35.39
N LEU A 686 -0.76 -26.13 34.37
CA LEU A 686 -0.26 -24.76 34.17
C LEU A 686 -1.38 -23.95 33.49
N GLN A 687 -1.54 -22.70 33.93
CA GLN A 687 -2.66 -21.80 33.72
C GLN A 687 -2.13 -20.55 33.04
N ASP A 688 -2.80 -20.07 32.00
CA ASP A 688 -2.93 -18.63 31.74
C ASP A 688 -4.27 -18.39 31.02
N ASP A 689 -5.11 -17.59 31.68
CA ASP A 689 -6.46 -17.19 31.30
C ASP A 689 -6.38 -15.77 30.68
N ASP A 690 -7.13 -15.51 29.61
CA ASP A 690 -7.96 -14.29 29.45
C ASP A 690 -8.66 -14.29 28.08
N GLU A 691 -9.90 -14.80 28.04
CA GLU A 691 -10.82 -14.61 26.91
C GLU A 691 -12.11 -13.97 27.46
N LEU A 692 -12.30 -12.68 27.18
CA LEU A 692 -13.48 -11.91 27.58
C LEU A 692 -14.68 -12.28 26.71
N SER A 693 -15.68 -12.90 27.33
CA SER A 693 -16.93 -13.33 26.70
C SER A 693 -17.89 -12.17 26.44
N LEU A 694 -18.31 -12.02 25.18
CA LEU A 694 -19.53 -11.31 24.80
C LEU A 694 -20.68 -12.31 24.85
N ALA A 695 -21.59 -12.14 25.80
CA ALA A 695 -22.85 -12.87 25.84
C ALA A 695 -23.74 -12.43 24.66
N SER A 696 -23.97 -13.33 23.71
CA SER A 696 -24.97 -13.21 22.65
C SER A 696 -26.03 -14.28 22.89
N ASP A 697 -27.16 -13.89 23.50
CA ASP A 697 -28.37 -14.73 23.56
C ASP A 697 -28.90 -14.95 22.14
N GLY A 698 -28.77 -16.18 21.62
CA GLY A 698 -29.39 -16.59 20.34
C GLY A 698 -28.83 -17.84 19.64
N GLU A 699 -27.90 -18.59 20.23
CA GLU A 699 -27.11 -19.61 19.50
C GLU A 699 -27.81 -20.97 19.25
N ASP A 700 -28.98 -21.25 19.83
CA ASP A 700 -29.63 -22.56 19.65
C ASP A 700 -30.27 -22.78 18.27
N ALA A 701 -30.44 -21.72 17.46
CA ALA A 701 -30.99 -21.83 16.11
C ALA A 701 -29.94 -21.82 15.00
N ASP A 702 -28.71 -21.34 15.26
CA ASP A 702 -27.63 -21.24 14.25
C ASP A 702 -26.81 -22.53 14.12
N ALA A 703 -26.64 -23.32 15.19
CA ALA A 703 -25.87 -24.56 15.16
C ALA A 703 -26.47 -25.66 14.26
N ALA A 704 -27.81 -25.70 14.14
CA ALA A 704 -28.49 -26.67 13.27
C ALA A 704 -28.28 -26.36 11.78
N VAL A 705 -28.22 -25.08 11.41
CA VAL A 705 -28.00 -24.62 10.02
C VAL A 705 -26.53 -24.67 9.65
N GLU A 706 -25.62 -24.54 10.61
CA GLU A 706 -24.18 -24.74 10.41
C GLU A 706 -23.83 -26.16 9.97
N SER A 707 -24.49 -27.17 10.54
CA SER A 707 -24.23 -28.57 10.18
C SER A 707 -24.73 -28.97 8.78
N GLU A 708 -25.75 -28.30 8.25
CA GLU A 708 -26.25 -28.56 6.89
C GLU A 708 -25.46 -27.75 5.83
N ASP A 709 -24.90 -26.58 6.18
CA ASP A 709 -24.17 -25.70 5.25
C ASP A 709 -22.65 -25.94 5.16
N GLU A 710 -22.02 -26.57 6.15
CA GLU A 710 -20.64 -27.09 5.96
C GLU A 710 -20.56 -28.10 4.80
N SER A 711 -21.69 -28.72 4.43
CA SER A 711 -21.77 -29.64 3.29
C SER A 711 -21.81 -28.94 1.92
N GLU A 712 -22.17 -27.64 1.84
CA GLU A 712 -22.22 -26.87 0.59
C GLU A 712 -21.02 -25.93 0.37
N LEU A 713 -20.24 -25.63 1.42
CA LEU A 713 -18.95 -24.94 1.31
C LEU A 713 -17.82 -25.84 0.80
N GLN A 714 -18.08 -27.13 0.55
CA GLN A 714 -17.22 -27.96 -0.29
C GLN A 714 -17.36 -27.56 -1.77
N SER A 715 -17.02 -26.31 -2.09
CA SER A 715 -16.52 -26.02 -3.43
C SER A 715 -15.37 -26.99 -3.66
N PHE A 716 -15.44 -27.78 -4.74
CA PHE A 716 -14.45 -28.82 -4.98
C PHE A 716 -13.03 -28.23 -4.85
N GLU A 717 -12.21 -28.88 -4.02
CA GLU A 717 -10.84 -28.45 -3.78
C GLU A 717 -9.99 -28.96 -4.94
N GLY A 718 -9.73 -28.09 -5.91
CA GLY A 718 -9.02 -28.49 -7.11
C GLY A 718 -8.97 -27.42 -8.19
N PRO A 719 -8.26 -27.73 -9.28
CA PRO A 719 -8.12 -26.80 -10.40
C PRO A 719 -9.46 -26.63 -11.11
N ALA A 720 -9.80 -25.38 -11.44
CA ALA A 720 -11.13 -24.98 -11.89
C ALA A 720 -11.10 -24.19 -13.19
N LYS A 721 -12.25 -24.16 -13.87
CA LYS A 721 -12.51 -23.23 -14.98
C LYS A 721 -13.60 -22.23 -14.63
N ALA A 722 -13.55 -21.06 -15.25
CA ALA A 722 -14.61 -20.07 -15.19
C ALA A 722 -15.67 -20.35 -16.26
N ILE A 723 -16.93 -20.47 -15.84
CA ILE A 723 -18.09 -20.53 -16.74
C ILE A 723 -18.83 -19.19 -16.66
N TYR A 724 -19.12 -18.62 -17.82
CA TYR A 724 -19.85 -17.37 -17.95
C TYR A 724 -21.31 -17.65 -18.34
N ASN A 725 -22.23 -17.27 -17.45
CA ASN A 725 -23.66 -17.33 -17.72
C ASN A 725 -24.17 -15.91 -17.99
N SER A 726 -24.55 -15.64 -19.24
CA SER A 726 -25.11 -14.33 -19.62
C SER A 726 -26.63 -14.35 -19.53
N GLN A 727 -27.21 -13.36 -18.86
CA GLN A 727 -28.64 -13.13 -18.70
C GLN A 727 -28.94 -11.64 -18.92
N ALA A 728 -30.19 -11.28 -19.15
CA ALA A 728 -30.62 -9.88 -19.18
C ALA A 728 -31.55 -9.63 -17.99
N ILE A 729 -31.34 -8.54 -17.27
CA ILE A 729 -32.18 -8.14 -16.13
C ILE A 729 -32.76 -6.75 -16.41
N THR A 730 -34.06 -6.59 -16.22
CA THR A 730 -34.72 -5.28 -16.33
C THR A 730 -34.59 -4.52 -15.02
N ILE A 731 -34.03 -3.32 -15.06
CA ILE A 731 -33.90 -2.45 -13.90
C ILE A 731 -35.07 -1.46 -13.87
N ASN A 732 -35.91 -1.58 -12.85
CA ASN A 732 -37.02 -0.68 -12.54
C ASN A 732 -36.73 0.24 -11.33
N ALA A 733 -35.71 -0.10 -10.53
CA ALA A 733 -35.32 0.66 -9.35
C ALA A 733 -34.85 2.09 -9.71
N ARG A 734 -35.13 3.05 -8.82
CA ARG A 734 -34.65 4.44 -8.98
C ARG A 734 -33.16 4.51 -8.70
N ILE A 735 -32.46 5.41 -9.36
CA ILE A 735 -31.02 5.60 -9.19
C ILE A 735 -30.78 6.99 -8.60
N ALA A 736 -29.96 7.07 -7.56
CA ALA A 736 -29.48 8.32 -6.99
C ALA A 736 -27.96 8.24 -6.77
N PHE A 737 -27.33 9.40 -6.65
CA PHE A 737 -25.90 9.51 -6.42
C PHE A 737 -25.61 10.54 -5.32
N ILE A 738 -24.70 10.18 -4.41
CA ILE A 738 -24.12 11.08 -3.42
C ILE A 738 -22.63 10.79 -3.33
N ASP A 739 -21.81 11.83 -3.35
CA ASP A 739 -20.36 11.67 -3.31
C ASP A 739 -19.84 11.36 -1.90
N PHE A 740 -19.53 10.08 -1.65
CA PHE A 740 -18.87 9.58 -0.44
C PHE A 740 -17.45 9.06 -0.71
N MET A 741 -16.85 9.43 -1.86
CA MET A 741 -15.48 9.00 -2.18
C MET A 741 -14.45 9.53 -1.18
N GLY A 742 -14.73 10.65 -0.51
CA GLY A 742 -13.81 11.26 0.46
C GLY A 742 -12.47 11.61 -0.20
N LEU A 743 -12.52 12.37 -1.29
CA LEU A 743 -11.37 12.90 -2.03
C LEU A 743 -11.38 14.43 -1.97
N HIS A 744 -10.27 15.04 -2.36
CA HIS A 744 -10.15 16.49 -2.46
C HIS A 744 -11.12 17.07 -3.51
N ASP A 745 -11.52 18.31 -3.27
CA ASP A 745 -12.34 19.12 -4.17
C ASP A 745 -11.50 20.21 -4.84
N LYS A 746 -12.06 20.82 -5.89
CA LYS A 746 -11.42 21.91 -6.63
C LYS A 746 -10.90 23.02 -5.71
N ARG A 747 -11.72 23.46 -4.76
CA ARG A 747 -11.39 24.55 -3.85
C ARG A 747 -10.23 24.19 -2.93
N SER A 748 -10.15 22.96 -2.42
CA SER A 748 -9.02 22.55 -1.58
C SER A 748 -7.71 22.57 -2.37
N LEU A 749 -7.71 22.11 -3.62
CA LEU A 749 -6.54 22.18 -4.49
C LEU A 749 -6.12 23.62 -4.77
N GLU A 750 -7.08 24.50 -5.11
CA GLU A 750 -6.83 25.92 -5.36
C GLU A 750 -6.23 26.64 -4.15
N MET A 751 -6.61 26.24 -2.92
CA MET A 751 -6.05 26.79 -1.69
C MET A 751 -4.70 26.19 -1.32
N LEU A 752 -4.52 24.86 -1.42
CA LEU A 752 -3.36 24.16 -0.91
C LEU A 752 -2.13 24.26 -1.81
N ILE A 753 -2.30 24.15 -3.14
CA ILE A 753 -1.17 24.16 -4.07
C ILE A 753 -0.32 25.45 -3.95
N PRO A 754 -0.91 26.65 -3.86
CA PRO A 754 -0.15 27.89 -3.63
C PRO A 754 0.53 27.99 -2.26
N LEU A 755 0.04 27.27 -1.25
CA LEU A 755 0.63 27.22 0.09
C LEU A 755 1.82 26.24 0.16
N ILE A 756 1.68 25.08 -0.48
CA ILE A 756 2.74 24.06 -0.59
C ILE A 756 3.92 24.61 -1.40
N GLN A 757 3.65 25.36 -2.48
CA GLN A 757 4.67 25.92 -3.38
C GLN A 757 5.65 24.87 -3.95
N PRO A 758 5.16 23.79 -4.58
CA PRO A 758 6.04 22.78 -5.17
C PRO A 758 6.86 23.37 -6.32
N GLN A 759 8.10 22.91 -6.50
CA GLN A 759 8.93 23.34 -7.65
C GLN A 759 8.47 22.68 -8.96
N LYS A 760 8.11 21.40 -8.89
CA LYS A 760 7.49 20.63 -9.96
C LYS A 760 6.20 19.99 -9.44
N LEU A 761 5.14 20.03 -10.24
CA LEU A 761 3.85 19.43 -9.94
C LEU A 761 3.56 18.35 -10.99
N ILE A 762 3.32 17.12 -10.55
CA ILE A 762 2.99 15.98 -11.43
C ILE A 762 1.57 15.56 -11.12
N LEU A 763 0.72 15.54 -12.14
CA LEU A 763 -0.70 15.25 -12.03
C LEU A 763 -1.01 13.90 -12.68
N VAL A 764 -1.60 12.97 -11.91
CA VAL A 764 -1.88 11.57 -12.31
C VAL A 764 -3.25 11.10 -11.77
N GLY A 765 -3.69 9.89 -12.10
CA GLY A 765 -4.85 9.24 -11.46
C GLY A 765 -6.24 9.56 -12.05
N GLY A 766 -6.46 10.75 -12.61
CA GLY A 766 -7.76 11.12 -13.19
C GLY A 766 -7.81 11.01 -14.71
N MET A 767 -8.96 11.38 -15.27
CA MET A 767 -9.18 11.36 -16.71
C MET A 767 -8.34 12.39 -17.44
N LYS A 768 -8.19 12.21 -18.75
CA LYS A 768 -7.45 13.15 -19.59
C LYS A 768 -8.03 14.57 -19.55
N GLU A 769 -9.35 14.70 -19.67
CA GLU A 769 -10.03 16.00 -19.64
C GLU A 769 -9.87 16.71 -18.29
N GLU A 770 -10.17 16.01 -17.18
CA GLU A 770 -10.03 16.53 -15.81
C GLU A 770 -8.58 16.93 -15.50
N THR A 771 -7.62 16.11 -15.93
CA THR A 771 -6.18 16.34 -15.69
C THR A 771 -5.68 17.59 -16.42
N LEU A 772 -6.09 17.79 -17.68
CA LEU A 772 -5.69 18.95 -18.47
C LEU A 772 -6.35 20.24 -17.96
N ALA A 773 -7.62 20.16 -17.54
CA ALA A 773 -8.34 21.29 -16.95
C ALA A 773 -7.62 21.77 -15.68
N LEU A 774 -7.37 20.86 -14.73
CA LEU A 774 -6.68 21.16 -13.49
C LEU A 774 -5.24 21.64 -13.71
N ALA A 775 -4.50 21.06 -14.66
CA ALA A 775 -3.16 21.51 -15.00
C ALA A 775 -3.13 22.99 -15.43
N SER A 776 -4.09 23.40 -16.26
CA SER A 776 -4.21 24.78 -16.72
C SER A 776 -4.51 25.77 -15.58
N GLU A 777 -5.27 25.34 -14.57
CA GLU A 777 -5.62 26.15 -13.40
C GLU A 777 -4.46 26.25 -12.42
N CYS A 778 -3.81 25.12 -12.11
CA CYS A 778 -2.61 25.08 -11.29
C CYS A 778 -1.49 25.96 -11.87
N GLN A 779 -1.29 25.93 -13.19
CA GLN A 779 -0.31 26.78 -13.85
C GLN A 779 -0.64 28.27 -13.68
N LYS A 780 -1.92 28.66 -13.75
CA LYS A 780 -2.35 30.03 -13.49
C LYS A 780 -2.11 30.42 -12.03
N LEU A 781 -2.50 29.59 -11.07
CA LEU A 781 -2.34 29.86 -9.64
C LEU A 781 -0.87 30.03 -9.23
N LEU A 782 0.02 29.21 -9.80
CA LEU A 782 1.46 29.26 -9.53
C LEU A 782 2.14 30.46 -10.21
N SER A 783 1.56 30.96 -11.32
CA SER A 783 2.08 32.11 -12.08
C SER A 783 1.52 33.47 -11.61
N ALA A 784 0.28 33.52 -11.10
CA ALA A 784 -0.48 34.75 -10.86
C ALA A 784 -0.12 35.52 -9.58
N LYS A 785 1.12 35.43 -9.08
CA LYS A 785 1.53 36.18 -7.88
C LYS A 785 1.46 37.71 -8.15
N PRO A 786 0.61 38.46 -7.41
CA PRO A 786 0.59 39.90 -7.46
C PRO A 786 1.63 40.43 -6.45
N GLY A 787 2.70 41.07 -6.92
CA GLY A 787 3.62 41.81 -6.03
C GLY A 787 5.09 41.85 -6.41
N THR A 788 5.54 41.10 -7.43
CA THR A 788 6.92 41.15 -7.92
C THR A 788 6.92 41.52 -9.39
N SER A 789 6.92 42.83 -9.67
CA SER A 789 7.14 43.39 -11.00
C SER A 789 8.62 43.41 -11.37
N ASP A 790 9.33 42.30 -11.19
CA ASP A 790 10.69 42.16 -11.70
C ASP A 790 10.80 40.90 -12.55
N SER A 791 11.04 41.17 -13.83
CA SER A 791 11.36 40.25 -14.91
C SER A 791 12.74 39.60 -14.68
N ALA A 792 12.91 38.87 -13.58
CA ALA A 792 14.02 37.98 -13.34
C ALA A 792 13.53 36.53 -13.46
N LEU A 793 14.02 35.84 -14.49
CA LEU A 793 13.82 34.42 -14.77
C LEU A 793 14.00 33.55 -13.49
N GLY A 794 12.95 32.84 -13.05
CA GLY A 794 13.03 31.78 -12.04
C GLY A 794 11.93 31.87 -10.97
N THR A 795 10.97 30.95 -10.83
CA THR A 795 10.77 29.65 -11.48
C THR A 795 9.27 29.42 -11.38
N ALA A 796 8.51 29.61 -12.47
CA ALA A 796 7.13 29.15 -12.51
C ALA A 796 7.18 27.62 -12.31
N ALA A 797 6.41 27.10 -11.35
CA ALA A 797 6.38 25.67 -11.08
C ALA A 797 5.98 24.92 -12.35
N MET A 798 6.80 23.96 -12.78
CA MET A 798 6.53 23.17 -13.97
C MET A 798 5.48 22.11 -13.66
N VAL A 799 4.37 22.15 -14.41
CA VAL A 799 3.27 21.18 -14.27
C VAL A 799 3.42 20.11 -15.35
N PHE A 800 3.42 18.84 -14.95
CA PHE A 800 3.50 17.67 -15.83
C PHE A 800 2.22 16.83 -15.74
N THR A 801 1.78 16.33 -16.89
CA THR A 801 0.61 15.46 -17.04
C THR A 801 1.01 14.24 -17.89
N PRO A 802 1.71 13.23 -17.32
CA PRO A 802 2.08 12.02 -18.06
C PRO A 802 0.86 11.18 -18.42
N ALA A 803 1.00 10.37 -19.48
CA ALA A 803 0.16 9.21 -19.72
C ALA A 803 0.89 7.94 -19.25
N ASN A 804 0.17 6.82 -19.12
CA ASN A 804 0.74 5.53 -18.72
C ASN A 804 1.96 5.15 -19.58
N GLY A 805 3.03 4.67 -18.93
CA GLY A 805 4.30 4.26 -19.55
C GLY A 805 5.25 5.41 -19.92
N ILE A 806 4.85 6.68 -19.78
CA ILE A 806 5.69 7.83 -20.13
C ILE A 806 6.58 8.22 -18.93
N LEU A 807 7.89 8.13 -19.14
CA LEU A 807 8.89 8.56 -18.16
C LEU A 807 9.06 10.08 -18.17
N ILE A 808 9.00 10.70 -17.00
CA ILE A 808 9.25 12.13 -16.78
C ILE A 808 10.51 12.32 -15.95
N ASP A 809 11.40 13.19 -16.39
CA ASP A 809 12.49 13.71 -15.57
C ASP A 809 12.02 14.87 -14.69
N ALA A 810 11.86 14.57 -13.40
CA ALA A 810 11.44 15.50 -12.39
C ALA A 810 12.59 15.96 -11.48
N SER A 811 13.84 15.69 -11.84
CA SER A 811 15.02 16.20 -11.13
C SER A 811 15.15 17.71 -11.21
N VAL A 812 15.68 18.35 -10.17
CA VAL A 812 16.05 19.77 -10.24
C VAL A 812 17.57 19.84 -10.25
N ASP A 813 18.14 20.56 -11.22
CA ASP A 813 19.58 20.81 -11.35
C ASP A 813 20.10 21.73 -10.23
N THR A 814 19.90 21.35 -8.97
CA THR A 814 20.55 22.01 -7.83
C THR A 814 21.91 21.36 -7.61
N ASN A 815 22.95 21.95 -8.20
CA ASN A 815 24.33 21.61 -7.87
C ASN A 815 24.62 22.06 -6.43
N ALA A 816 24.47 21.15 -5.48
CA ALA A 816 24.79 21.41 -4.08
C ALA A 816 26.14 20.81 -3.73
N TRP A 817 26.95 21.61 -3.04
CA TRP A 817 28.31 21.27 -2.68
C TRP A 817 28.42 21.41 -1.17
N MET A 818 28.89 20.36 -0.50
CA MET A 818 29.25 20.48 0.91
C MET A 818 30.60 21.18 1.01
N VAL A 819 30.63 22.33 1.70
CA VAL A 819 31.84 23.12 1.91
C VAL A 819 32.11 23.19 3.41
N LYS A 820 33.33 22.83 3.81
CA LYS A 820 33.75 22.90 5.21
C LYS A 820 34.27 24.29 5.54
N LEU A 821 33.72 24.92 6.58
CA LEU A 821 34.23 26.21 7.09
C LEU A 821 35.58 26.00 7.80
N SER A 822 36.60 26.82 7.49
CA SER A 822 37.89 26.75 8.18
C SER A 822 37.78 27.20 9.64
N ASN A 823 38.61 26.64 10.54
CA ASN A 823 38.63 27.00 11.96
C ASN A 823 38.95 28.50 12.16
N THR A 824 39.78 29.09 11.29
CA THR A 824 40.13 30.51 11.28
C THR A 824 38.94 31.39 10.89
N LEU A 825 38.12 30.95 9.92
CA LEU A 825 36.91 31.65 9.51
C LEU A 825 35.84 31.59 10.60
N VAL A 826 35.60 30.41 11.20
CA VAL A 826 34.62 30.22 12.29
C VAL A 826 34.92 31.13 13.48
N ARG A 827 36.19 31.29 13.85
CA ARG A 827 36.62 32.20 14.93
C ARG A 827 36.37 33.68 14.63
N ARG A 828 36.19 34.06 13.36
CA ARG A 828 35.92 35.45 12.92
C ARG A 828 34.44 35.74 12.67
N LEU A 829 33.55 34.75 12.81
CA LEU A 829 32.12 34.96 12.61
C LEU A 829 31.51 35.75 13.79
N ASN A 830 31.01 36.95 13.48
CA ASN A 830 30.32 37.80 14.45
C ASN A 830 28.81 37.62 14.34
N TRP A 831 28.25 36.75 15.18
CA TRP A 831 26.81 36.45 15.23
C TRP A 831 25.99 37.65 15.72
N GLN A 832 25.10 38.16 14.86
CA GLN A 832 24.08 39.13 15.22
C GLN A 832 22.78 38.38 15.54
N HIS A 833 22.25 38.55 16.74
CA HIS A 833 21.03 37.87 17.15
C HIS A 833 19.81 38.74 16.82
N VAL A 834 18.89 38.22 16.02
CA VAL A 834 17.59 38.84 15.71
C VAL A 834 16.49 37.92 16.21
N ARG A 835 15.82 38.33 17.29
CA ARG A 835 14.81 37.52 17.99
C ARG A 835 15.41 36.18 18.44
N SER A 836 15.00 35.07 17.84
CA SER A 836 15.45 33.70 18.14
C SER A 836 16.52 33.17 17.18
N LEU A 837 16.91 33.94 16.14
CA LEU A 837 17.83 33.49 15.10
C LEU A 837 19.15 34.28 15.17
N GLY A 838 20.28 33.57 15.01
CA GLY A 838 21.59 34.17 14.81
C GLY A 838 21.88 34.36 13.32
N VAL A 839 22.30 35.54 12.91
CA VAL A 839 22.57 35.92 11.52
C VAL A 839 24.02 36.39 11.38
N VAL A 840 24.72 35.91 10.34
CA VAL A 840 26.08 36.31 9.97
C VAL A 840 26.17 36.38 8.45
N ALA A 841 26.77 37.45 7.90
CA ALA A 841 27.18 37.48 6.50
C ALA A 841 28.60 36.96 6.41
N LEU A 842 28.80 36.05 5.47
CA LEU A 842 30.07 35.39 5.27
C LEU A 842 30.60 35.75 3.88
N THR A 843 31.82 36.26 3.83
CA THR A 843 32.57 36.44 2.59
C THR A 843 33.94 35.79 2.79
N ALA A 844 34.25 34.80 1.97
CA ALA A 844 35.38 33.93 2.19
C ALA A 844 35.88 33.36 0.85
N GLN A 845 37.13 32.90 0.83
CA GLN A 845 37.74 32.28 -0.33
C GLN A 845 37.50 30.77 -0.32
N LEU A 846 36.96 30.23 -1.41
CA LEU A 846 36.85 28.78 -1.59
C LEU A 846 38.22 28.23 -2.01
N ARG A 847 38.80 27.35 -1.20
CA ARG A 847 40.00 26.57 -1.55
C ARG A 847 39.63 25.15 -1.93
N GLY A 848 40.37 24.61 -2.90
CA GLY A 848 40.28 23.21 -3.26
C GLY A 848 40.76 22.31 -2.11
N PRO A 849 40.37 21.03 -2.12
CA PRO A 849 40.81 20.08 -1.11
C PRO A 849 42.35 19.92 -1.12
N GLU A 850 43.01 20.34 -0.04
CA GLU A 850 44.45 20.07 0.15
C GLU A 850 44.63 18.63 0.67
N PRO A 851 45.53 17.82 0.09
CA PRO A 851 45.87 16.52 0.64
C PRO A 851 46.54 16.73 2.00
N VAL A 852 46.10 15.98 3.02
CA VAL A 852 46.63 16.06 4.38
C VAL A 852 48.13 15.75 4.38
N THR A 853 48.98 16.77 4.45
CA THR A 853 50.34 16.61 4.98
C THR A 853 50.24 16.65 6.50
N LEU A 854 50.63 15.56 7.14
CA LEU A 854 50.71 15.47 8.60
C LEU A 854 51.77 16.44 9.12
N ASP A 855 51.36 17.63 9.56
CA ASP A 855 52.24 18.57 10.23
C ASP A 855 52.48 18.13 11.68
N LEU A 856 53.73 17.74 11.95
CA LEU A 856 54.29 17.29 13.23
C LEU A 856 54.61 18.46 14.18
N GLU A 857 53.63 19.27 14.60
CA GLU A 857 53.93 20.41 15.49
C GLU A 857 53.06 20.58 16.76
N ASP A 858 52.07 19.71 17.03
CA ASP A 858 51.19 19.88 18.21
C ASP A 858 51.45 18.91 19.40
N ALA A 859 52.67 18.36 19.53
CA ALA A 859 53.00 17.35 20.55
C ALA A 859 53.90 17.81 21.73
N GLU A 860 53.98 19.10 22.07
CA GLU A 860 54.91 19.58 23.13
C GLU A 860 54.30 20.29 24.36
N ILE A 861 52.98 20.22 24.63
CA ILE A 861 52.39 20.99 25.77
C ILE A 861 51.73 20.14 26.89
N SER A 862 51.65 18.81 26.80
CA SER A 862 51.03 18.00 27.87
C SER A 862 52.02 17.11 28.65
N GLY A 863 53.03 17.71 29.26
CA GLY A 863 54.03 16.99 30.04
C GLY A 863 54.34 17.63 31.39
N LYS A 864 53.38 17.64 32.33
CA LYS A 864 53.64 17.87 33.77
C LYS A 864 52.37 17.63 34.62
N LYS A 865 52.16 16.38 35.04
CA LYS A 865 51.62 15.98 36.37
C LYS A 865 51.35 14.47 36.39
N MET A 866 52.31 13.70 36.89
CA MET A 866 52.07 12.74 37.98
C MET A 866 53.39 12.12 38.40
N LYS A 867 53.64 12.13 39.71
CA LYS A 867 54.81 11.58 40.38
C LYS A 867 54.30 10.50 41.33
N GLN A 868 54.98 9.35 41.29
CA GLN A 868 55.19 8.35 42.36
C GLN A 868 54.05 7.40 42.76
N LEU A 869 54.26 6.10 42.51
CA LEU A 869 54.58 5.00 43.46
C LEU A 869 54.72 3.70 42.62
N LYS A 870 55.92 3.17 42.34
CA LYS A 870 56.82 2.28 43.10
C LYS A 870 56.50 0.76 42.94
N ASP A 871 57.44 0.06 42.27
CA ASP A 871 58.00 -1.32 42.37
C ASP A 871 57.06 -2.53 42.64
N GLU A 872 57.21 -3.73 42.07
CA GLU A 872 58.44 -4.51 41.83
C GLU A 872 58.21 -5.79 40.96
N ALA A 873 59.29 -6.28 40.30
CA ALA A 873 59.63 -7.65 39.83
C ALA A 873 58.90 -8.31 38.61
N ALA A 874 59.57 -8.47 37.43
CA ALA A 874 60.43 -9.58 36.93
C ALA A 874 59.62 -10.77 36.32
N SER A 875 59.92 -11.39 35.16
CA SER A 875 61.20 -11.67 34.48
C SER A 875 61.11 -11.91 32.95
N SER A 876 62.25 -11.70 32.30
CA SER A 876 62.94 -12.43 31.20
C SER A 876 62.25 -12.86 29.88
N ALA A 877 62.90 -12.42 28.81
CA ALA A 877 62.81 -12.76 27.38
C ALA A 877 63.03 -14.24 27.01
N VAL A 878 62.55 -14.68 25.82
CA VAL A 878 63.29 -14.86 24.54
C VAL A 878 62.29 -15.23 23.41
N ALA A 879 62.56 -14.73 22.19
CA ALA A 879 61.82 -14.71 20.90
C ALA A 879 61.56 -16.12 20.26
N PRO A 880 60.85 -16.30 19.09
CA PRO A 880 60.94 -15.48 17.87
C PRO A 880 59.68 -15.32 16.96
N THR A 881 59.88 -14.50 15.92
CA THR A 881 59.26 -14.49 14.56
C THR A 881 57.84 -13.93 14.35
N PHE A 882 57.81 -12.87 13.52
CA PHE A 882 56.66 -12.21 12.89
C PHE A 882 55.91 -13.16 11.94
N GLU A 883 54.58 -13.00 11.83
CA GLU A 883 53.86 -12.79 10.55
C GLU A 883 52.54 -12.02 10.78
N LEU A 884 52.18 -11.20 9.80
CA LEU A 884 51.04 -10.27 9.75
C LEU A 884 49.74 -10.95 9.26
N GLY A 885 48.61 -10.27 9.44
CA GLY A 885 47.39 -10.46 8.64
C GLY A 885 46.15 -10.03 9.42
N ASP A 886 45.79 -8.75 9.43
CA ASP A 886 44.88 -8.08 8.46
C ASP A 886 43.42 -8.09 8.93
N ASN A 887 43.00 -6.95 9.47
CA ASN A 887 41.60 -6.50 9.45
C ASN A 887 41.51 -5.03 9.86
N LYS A 888 41.54 -4.13 8.87
CA LYS A 888 40.81 -2.86 8.87
C LYS A 888 40.81 -2.31 7.44
N ALA A 889 39.70 -2.57 6.75
CA ALA A 889 39.39 -1.93 5.48
C ALA A 889 39.44 -0.41 5.63
N SER A 890 40.12 0.23 4.69
CA SER A 890 40.41 1.66 4.63
C SER A 890 39.15 2.50 4.45
N GLU A 891 38.79 3.32 5.44
CA GLU A 891 37.96 4.51 5.20
C GLU A 891 38.80 5.50 4.37
N LYS A 892 38.37 5.78 3.13
CA LYS A 892 38.89 6.93 2.38
C LYS A 892 38.44 8.19 3.13
N PRO A 893 39.32 9.15 3.44
CA PRO A 893 38.90 10.40 4.09
C PRO A 893 38.06 11.21 3.09
N ASP A 894 36.83 11.57 3.48
CA ASP A 894 35.98 12.45 2.68
C ASP A 894 36.66 13.81 2.49
N VAL A 895 36.96 14.16 1.25
CA VAL A 895 37.71 15.37 0.90
C VAL A 895 36.75 16.48 0.50
N TYR A 896 36.41 17.38 1.43
CA TYR A 896 35.52 18.51 1.19
C TYR A 896 36.31 19.79 0.84
N PRO A 897 35.83 20.65 -0.08
CA PRO A 897 36.40 21.96 -0.30
C PRO A 897 36.32 22.82 0.97
N LEU A 898 37.36 23.61 1.24
CA LEU A 898 37.49 24.41 2.46
C LEU A 898 37.19 25.88 2.16
N LEU A 899 36.32 26.50 2.96
CA LEU A 899 36.06 27.94 2.92
C LEU A 899 36.93 28.65 3.94
N ASP A 900 37.90 29.44 3.48
CA ASP A 900 38.89 30.12 4.33
C ASP A 900 38.82 31.65 4.25
N THR A 901 39.44 32.32 5.21
CA THR A 901 39.46 33.79 5.29
C THR A 901 40.08 34.41 4.04
N LEU A 902 39.50 35.53 3.58
CA LEU A 902 40.02 36.27 2.43
C LEU A 902 41.44 36.77 2.71
N PRO A 903 42.38 36.63 1.75
CA PRO A 903 43.69 37.27 1.82
C PRO A 903 43.56 38.79 1.93
N ALA A 904 44.45 39.42 2.70
CA ALA A 904 44.39 40.85 2.98
C ALA A 904 44.38 41.75 1.72
N SER A 905 44.94 41.26 0.61
CA SER A 905 44.94 41.93 -0.70
C SER A 905 43.56 41.98 -1.37
N MET A 906 42.72 40.96 -1.19
CA MET A 906 41.36 40.91 -1.76
C MET A 906 40.29 41.46 -0.82
N ALA A 907 40.52 41.41 0.50
CA ALA A 907 39.60 41.93 1.50
C ALA A 907 39.40 43.46 1.44
N ALA A 908 40.33 44.20 0.83
CA ALA A 908 40.18 45.65 0.62
C ALA A 908 39.21 45.99 -0.53
N GLY A 909 39.13 45.14 -1.57
CA GLY A 909 38.25 45.35 -2.72
C GLY A 909 36.79 45.01 -2.45
N THR A 910 36.53 43.98 -1.63
CA THR A 910 35.17 43.48 -1.34
C THR A 910 34.37 44.34 -0.35
N ARG A 911 35.04 45.12 0.52
CA ARG A 911 34.36 46.07 1.44
C ARG A 911 33.56 47.15 0.72
N SER A 912 33.91 47.47 -0.53
CA SER A 912 33.19 48.45 -1.35
C SER A 912 31.95 47.87 -2.06
N MET A 913 31.82 46.55 -2.11
CA MET A 913 30.79 45.82 -2.87
C MET A 913 29.69 45.21 -1.98
N ALA A 914 29.97 44.95 -0.69
CA ALA A 914 28.99 44.40 0.24
C ALA A 914 27.96 45.46 0.66
N ARG A 915 26.81 45.52 -0.03
CA ARG A 915 25.67 46.32 0.43
C ARG A 915 25.18 45.77 1.78
N PRO A 916 24.96 46.61 2.81
CA PRO A 916 24.43 46.14 4.09
C PRO A 916 23.05 45.53 3.88
N LEU A 917 22.94 44.22 4.13
CA LEU A 917 21.68 43.49 4.03
C LEU A 917 20.91 43.71 5.34
N HIS A 918 19.70 44.24 5.24
CA HIS A 918 18.81 44.40 6.39
C HIS A 918 17.98 43.13 6.52
N VAL A 919 18.16 42.38 7.61
CA VAL A 919 17.42 41.14 7.85
C VAL A 919 16.40 41.37 8.96
N GLY A 920 15.11 41.20 8.61
CA GLY A 920 13.96 41.33 9.50
C GLY A 920 12.95 42.39 9.05
N ASP A 921 11.66 42.09 9.15
CA ASP A 921 10.59 43.05 8.87
C ASP A 921 10.16 43.77 10.16
N LEU A 922 10.60 45.01 10.34
CA LEU A 922 10.26 45.78 11.54
C LEU A 922 8.86 46.38 11.39
N ARG A 923 7.93 45.98 12.25
CA ARG A 923 6.60 46.61 12.34
C ARG A 923 6.71 47.90 13.15
N LEU A 924 6.10 48.99 12.67
CA LEU A 924 6.14 50.28 13.36
C LEU A 924 5.52 50.23 14.77
N ALA A 925 4.59 49.29 15.01
CA ALA A 925 4.02 49.03 16.34
C ALA A 925 5.04 48.47 17.33
N ASP A 926 5.94 47.60 16.88
CA ASP A 926 7.00 47.02 17.71
C ASP A 926 8.10 48.05 17.96
N LEU A 927 8.43 48.85 16.94
CA LEU A 927 9.35 49.98 17.09
C LEU A 927 8.83 50.98 18.11
N ARG A 928 7.53 51.29 18.11
CA ARG A 928 6.90 52.15 19.12
C ARG A 928 7.12 51.61 20.54
N LYS A 929 6.88 50.31 20.76
CA LYS A 929 7.11 49.67 22.07
C LYS A 929 8.58 49.74 22.49
N LEU A 930 9.50 49.51 21.55
CA LEU A 930 10.94 49.57 21.79
C LEU A 930 11.44 50.98 22.11
N MET A 931 10.88 52.00 21.47
CA MET A 931 11.18 53.40 21.79
C MET A 931 10.61 53.80 23.15
N GLN A 932 9.39 53.36 23.48
CA GLN A 932 8.77 53.61 24.78
C GLN A 932 9.52 52.93 25.94
N SER A 933 9.99 51.69 25.75
CA SER A 933 10.81 51.01 26.76
C SER A 933 12.18 51.65 26.94
N ALA A 934 12.71 52.29 25.89
CA ALA A 934 13.94 53.07 25.94
C ALA A 934 13.74 54.50 26.53
N GLY A 935 12.52 54.86 26.94
CA GLY A 935 12.21 56.15 27.56
C GLY A 935 11.86 57.28 26.58
N HIS A 936 11.64 56.99 25.30
CA HIS A 936 11.24 57.96 24.28
C HIS A 936 9.72 57.99 24.08
N ILE A 937 9.15 59.17 23.84
CA ILE A 937 7.72 59.36 23.57
C ILE A 937 7.44 59.08 22.09
N ALA A 938 6.83 57.94 21.79
CA ALA A 938 6.51 57.52 20.42
C ALA A 938 4.99 57.50 20.15
N GLU A 939 4.54 58.34 19.21
CA GLU A 939 3.14 58.52 18.79
C GLU A 939 2.97 58.24 17.29
N PHE A 940 1.87 57.58 16.91
CA PHE A 940 1.50 57.45 15.49
C PHE A 940 0.88 58.75 14.99
N ARG A 941 1.39 59.26 13.87
CA ARG A 941 0.75 60.30 13.07
C ARG A 941 0.31 59.57 11.79
N GLY A 942 -0.99 59.56 11.49
CA GLY A 942 -1.59 58.76 10.41
C GLY A 942 -0.78 58.81 9.09
N GLU A 943 -0.92 57.76 8.26
CA GLU A 943 -0.08 57.46 7.08
C GLU A 943 1.23 56.69 7.37
N GLY A 944 1.22 55.74 8.31
CA GLY A 944 2.37 54.85 8.51
C GLY A 944 3.65 55.56 8.99
N THR A 945 3.50 56.69 9.68
CA THR A 945 4.60 57.48 10.25
C THR A 945 4.59 57.39 11.77
N LEU A 946 5.73 57.03 12.37
CA LEU A 946 5.95 57.04 13.82
C LEU A 946 6.74 58.30 14.20
N LEU A 947 6.15 59.17 15.01
CA LEU A 947 6.80 60.38 15.51
C LEU A 947 7.38 60.12 16.91
N ILE A 948 8.68 60.33 17.07
CA ILE A 948 9.43 60.09 18.30
C ILE A 948 9.93 61.43 18.86
N ASP A 949 9.64 61.69 20.14
CA ASP A 949 9.96 62.90 20.90
C ASP A 949 9.57 64.21 20.20
N LYS A 950 8.53 64.16 19.35
CA LYS A 950 8.06 65.27 18.49
C LYS A 950 9.12 65.86 17.55
N MET A 951 10.27 65.20 17.40
CA MET A 951 11.44 65.72 16.69
C MET A 951 11.91 64.81 15.54
N VAL A 952 11.62 63.50 15.61
CA VAL A 952 12.04 62.52 14.60
C VAL A 952 10.84 61.76 14.05
N ALA A 953 10.67 61.79 12.73
CA ALA A 953 9.68 61.02 12.01
C ALA A 953 10.33 59.77 11.41
N VAL A 954 9.76 58.60 11.70
CA VAL A 954 10.17 57.33 11.11
C VAL A 954 9.06 56.84 10.19
N ARG A 955 9.38 56.70 8.91
CA ARG A 955 8.47 56.20 7.87
C ARG A 955 8.94 54.85 7.38
N LYS A 956 8.00 53.93 7.15
CA LYS A 956 8.27 52.65 6.49
C LYS A 956 7.73 52.72 5.07
N SER A 957 8.64 52.73 4.09
CA SER A 957 8.26 52.59 2.68
C SER A 957 7.87 51.15 2.36
N GLY A 958 7.04 50.93 1.33
CA GLY A 958 6.47 49.62 0.98
C GLY A 958 7.50 48.52 0.67
N THR A 959 8.76 48.87 0.42
CA THR A 959 9.86 47.93 0.13
C THR A 959 10.69 47.55 1.36
N GLY A 960 10.18 47.76 2.58
CA GLY A 960 10.87 47.41 3.83
C GLY A 960 12.00 48.39 4.23
N LYS A 961 12.19 49.47 3.47
CA LYS A 961 13.19 50.52 3.77
C LYS A 961 12.60 51.50 4.78
N ILE A 962 13.30 51.67 5.89
CA ILE A 962 12.95 52.62 6.96
C ILE A 962 13.66 53.95 6.71
N GLU A 963 12.87 55.00 6.56
CA GLU A 963 13.37 56.37 6.39
C GLU A 963 13.18 57.13 7.70
N VAL A 964 14.27 57.71 8.19
CA VAL A 964 14.29 58.47 9.45
C VAL A 964 14.59 59.92 9.11
N GLU A 965 13.64 60.81 9.33
CA GLU A 965 13.74 62.24 9.09
C GLU A 965 13.76 63.00 10.42
N ALA A 966 14.63 64.01 10.54
CA ALA A 966 14.71 64.89 11.70
C ALA A 966 14.50 66.35 11.30
N THR A 967 13.93 67.15 12.19
CA THR A 967 13.72 68.61 11.98
C THR A 967 15.03 69.38 12.16
N ALA A 968 15.31 70.34 11.27
CA ALA A 968 16.62 71.00 11.09
C ALA A 968 17.06 71.99 12.20
N GLN A 969 16.41 72.04 13.37
CA GLN A 969 16.70 73.06 14.40
C GLN A 969 17.80 72.67 15.41
N SER A 970 18.50 71.55 15.25
CA SER A 970 19.46 71.05 16.26
C SER A 970 20.92 71.49 16.05
N SER A 971 21.19 72.70 15.53
CA SER A 971 22.57 73.20 15.38
C SER A 971 22.93 74.45 16.20
N MET A 972 22.04 74.97 17.06
CA MET A 972 22.41 76.04 18.01
C MET A 972 22.06 75.68 19.45
N GLY A 973 23.10 75.25 20.17
CA GLY A 973 23.34 75.43 21.60
C GLY A 973 22.18 75.30 22.58
N GLN A 974 22.06 74.14 23.21
CA GLN A 974 21.81 74.08 24.65
C GLN A 974 22.44 72.83 25.26
N SER A 975 23.47 73.05 26.06
CA SER A 975 24.10 72.04 26.90
C SER A 975 23.26 71.90 28.17
N GLY A 976 22.51 70.81 28.30
CA GLY A 976 21.62 70.57 29.45
C GLY A 976 20.95 69.22 29.39
N ARG A 977 21.65 68.20 29.93
CA ARG A 977 21.18 66.87 30.38
C ARG A 977 19.94 66.25 29.68
N GLY A 978 20.21 65.24 28.87
CA GLY A 978 19.34 64.08 28.70
C GLY A 978 18.61 64.01 27.36
N THR A 979 18.97 62.99 26.58
CA THR A 979 18.05 62.23 25.69
C THR A 979 17.30 62.98 24.58
N GLY A 980 17.73 62.76 23.34
CA GLY A 980 16.95 63.04 22.11
C GLY A 980 17.78 63.81 21.07
N SER A 981 17.66 63.59 19.76
CA SER A 981 16.52 62.98 19.09
C SER A 981 16.90 62.17 17.85
N PHE A 982 17.89 62.52 17.03
CA PHE A 982 18.14 61.75 15.79
C PHE A 982 19.09 60.54 15.95
N LEU A 983 20.29 60.75 16.47
CA LEU A 983 21.33 59.70 16.53
C LEU A 983 20.99 58.58 17.50
N ALA A 984 20.32 58.89 18.63
CA ALA A 984 19.90 57.90 19.61
C ALA A 984 18.75 57.03 19.07
N VAL A 985 17.74 57.65 18.44
CA VAL A 985 16.63 56.95 17.79
C VAL A 985 17.14 56.11 16.62
N LYS A 986 18.02 56.67 15.78
CA LYS A 986 18.67 55.95 14.68
C LYS A 986 19.46 54.75 15.18
N ARG A 987 20.26 54.90 16.24
CA ARG A 987 21.00 53.78 16.86
C ARG A 987 20.06 52.70 17.39
N LYS A 988 18.98 53.07 18.07
CA LYS A 988 18.01 52.10 18.61
C LYS A 988 17.20 51.38 17.52
N ILE A 989 16.89 52.07 16.41
CA ILE A 989 16.29 51.45 15.22
C ILE A 989 17.26 50.43 14.61
N TYR A 990 18.56 50.77 14.50
CA TYR A 990 19.57 49.85 14.01
C TYR A 990 19.93 48.73 15.00
N GLU A 991 19.78 48.91 16.30
CA GLU A 991 19.88 47.80 17.27
C GLU A 991 18.71 46.80 17.11
N GLY A 992 17.55 47.27 16.63
CA GLY A 992 16.37 46.44 16.34
C GLY A 992 16.36 45.79 14.95
N LEU A 993 17.33 46.11 14.09
CA LEU A 993 17.50 45.55 12.74
C LEU A 993 18.86 44.83 12.67
N ALA A 994 18.94 43.61 12.15
CA ALA A 994 20.27 43.09 11.78
C ALA A 994 20.78 43.87 10.57
N VAL A 995 21.79 44.71 10.79
CA VAL A 995 22.61 45.26 9.72
C VAL A 995 23.77 44.31 9.52
N VAL A 996 23.61 43.39 8.57
CA VAL A 996 24.66 42.45 8.24
C VAL A 996 25.57 43.11 7.22
N ALA A 997 26.60 43.82 7.70
CA ALA A 997 27.68 44.31 6.87
C ALA A 997 28.77 43.23 6.78
N GLY A 998 29.20 42.89 5.56
CA GLY A 998 30.37 42.04 5.37
C GLY A 998 31.62 42.78 5.89
N ASN A 999 32.33 42.17 6.83
CA ASN A 999 33.60 42.71 7.36
C ASN A 999 34.79 42.33 6.50
#